data_AF-F3QX13-F1
#
_entry.id   AF-F3QX13-F1
#
_cell.length_a   1.000
_cell.length_b   1.000
_cell.length_c   1.000
_cell.angle_alpha   90.00
_cell.angle_beta   90.00
_cell.angle_gamma   90.00
#
_symmetry.space_group_name_H-M   'P 1'
#
loop_
_entity.id
_entity.type
_entity.pdbx_description
1 polymer ?
#
loop_
_entity_poly.entity_id
_entity_poly.type
_entity_poly.pdbx_seq_one_letter_code
_entity_poly.pdbx_strand_id
1 'polypeptide(L)'
;MKRLFTLLLGATFGCGIQAQYLPNTGFEAWKEVCGSSYQSSKSGQSGGAEGFRQRPGTEPMDWNGSSVNQKVWAIFFPQEKQEKLITQGVSRNGTKSVVLTNKFVGVGTIGSNAPAFITFGTPWVYAISTIEQCDGGVYGGTNFTFRPDAIRGWYKRTPSTEGNENAHIIAYLWKGTYSSEIKSHTANDIKEDVDRVVMGKESGTANGTLIASCDYGFATTTNNDWQEIIVPLNYEKGQENTIPEKMNVIISSADYWTRANIKDQSILEVDDVQYLYYSQLAELSYDGKSIDGFSKDKYEYTITADYDESKLSAKADGIGATVKKSYDEETHKLTITVKGNDISANTENFHTYTLEFKQAEEQIPLESTDYSGFLTVTVNGNSADSQITTIRLIKNTDASYSFALDNFILGAGEDAMPIGNILLKNLTVSEDGKTFTANQTIQITEGNKEGVTSWLGPQLGDVPVVLSATKNGDNMTADIDIDMTSTIGQVIKVSFTPVLETKFTNPLLVTINGNSADPQITTIRLIKNTDASYSFALDNFILGAGEDAMPIGNILLKNLTVSEDGNSFTANQTIQITEGDKEGVTSWLGPQLGDVPVVLSATKNGDNMTADIDIDMTNTIGQIIKVSFAPELVINGTTTLEVTGGGLYNVTLSRNFAANWNTICLPFDTTPTTLGATQVQAFTACDGTTLTFTKTESMMANTPYLIYFEKAPATPLYISTEIKATVPTSVTHGNVTFVGNYEAGKNMEGLYGVAEKAGEQYIMRGGKGSTLGSTGAYFTVSGSEVNTLRIRLEGTGTGISDVEAGKGGQTFDIYSLNGIKVRSQATTTDGLPKGIYLINGKKHIVK
;
A
#
# COMPACT_ATOMS: atom_id res chain seq x y z
N MET A 1 25.49 3.40 20.38
CA MET A 1 26.72 4.18 20.13
C MET A 1 26.98 5.08 21.34
N LYS A 2 28.06 4.85 22.09
CA LYS A 2 28.47 5.69 23.24
C LYS A 2 29.14 6.95 22.70
N ARG A 3 28.58 8.14 22.94
CA ARG A 3 29.25 9.41 22.69
C ARG A 3 29.51 10.10 24.02
N LEU A 4 30.79 10.15 24.39
CA LEU A 4 31.35 11.13 25.32
C LEU A 4 31.07 12.53 24.77
N PHE A 5 30.59 13.46 25.59
CA PHE A 5 30.71 14.89 25.29
C PHE A 5 31.22 15.67 26.49
N THR A 6 32.30 16.38 26.21
CA THR A 6 33.10 17.25 27.04
C THR A 6 32.33 18.52 27.41
N LEU A 7 32.23 18.82 28.71
CA LEU A 7 31.72 20.10 29.23
C LEU A 7 32.75 21.22 28.91
N LEU A 8 32.33 22.26 28.19
CA LEU A 8 33.11 23.48 28.03
C LEU A 8 32.46 24.60 28.84
N LEU A 9 33.12 25.02 29.94
CA LEU A 9 32.78 26.23 30.69
C LEU A 9 33.16 27.47 29.86
N GLY A 10 32.21 28.36 29.61
CA GLY A 10 32.45 29.71 29.09
C GLY A 10 31.75 30.73 29.99
N ALA A 11 32.53 31.52 30.72
CA ALA A 11 32.06 32.54 31.64
C ALA A 11 31.55 33.78 30.91
N THR A 12 30.31 34.19 31.19
CA THR A 12 29.87 35.59 31.14
C THR A 12 28.99 35.85 32.35
N PHE A 13 29.41 36.80 33.20
CA PHE A 13 28.65 37.26 34.35
C PHE A 13 27.38 37.97 33.88
N GLY A 14 26.25 37.26 33.93
CA GLY A 14 24.90 37.81 33.86
C GLY A 14 24.18 37.46 35.16
N CYS A 15 23.94 38.48 35.99
CA CYS A 15 23.07 38.38 37.16
C CYS A 15 21.66 37.99 36.67
N GLY A 16 21.21 36.75 36.93
CA GLY A 16 19.87 36.33 36.52
C GLY A 16 19.52 34.83 36.53
N ILE A 17 20.47 33.89 36.67
CA ILE A 17 20.16 32.44 36.48
C ILE A 17 20.50 31.54 37.69
N GLN A 18 20.88 32.09 38.86
CA GLN A 18 21.35 31.24 39.99
C GLN A 18 20.30 30.81 41.04
N ALA A 19 19.02 31.15 40.91
CA ALA A 19 18.05 30.92 42.00
C ALA A 19 17.54 29.47 42.15
N GLN A 20 17.88 28.55 41.23
CA GLN A 20 17.25 27.22 41.10
C GLN A 20 18.09 26.07 41.69
N TYR A 21 19.42 26.25 41.78
CA TYR A 21 20.36 25.36 42.48
C TYR A 21 20.91 26.06 43.70
N LEU A 22 21.31 25.28 44.71
CA LEU A 22 22.10 25.84 45.80
C LEU A 22 23.39 26.44 45.20
N PRO A 23 23.73 27.69 45.48
CA PRO A 23 24.99 28.26 45.01
C PRO A 23 26.18 27.39 45.44
N ASN A 24 27.14 27.22 44.52
CA ASN A 24 28.41 26.53 44.80
C ASN A 24 28.23 25.09 45.37
N THR A 25 27.36 24.28 44.75
CA THR A 25 26.99 22.91 45.19
C THR A 25 28.18 22.00 45.48
N GLY A 26 29.20 22.00 44.61
CA GLY A 26 30.44 21.21 44.77
C GLY A 26 31.56 21.95 45.51
N PHE A 27 31.27 23.09 46.13
CA PHE A 27 32.21 23.88 46.94
C PHE A 27 33.58 24.16 46.31
N GLU A 28 33.63 24.37 44.99
CA GLU A 28 34.87 24.63 44.26
C GLU A 28 35.34 26.08 44.39
N ALA A 29 34.39 27.00 44.54
CA ALA A 29 34.63 28.43 44.70
C ALA A 29 34.72 28.81 46.18
N TRP A 30 35.71 29.62 46.55
CA TRP A 30 35.96 30.04 47.93
C TRP A 30 36.23 31.54 47.99
N LYS A 31 35.79 32.17 49.09
CA LYS A 31 36.12 33.57 49.39
C LYS A 31 37.57 33.66 49.85
N GLU A 32 38.27 34.73 49.46
CA GLU A 32 39.63 35.01 49.95
C GLU A 32 39.66 35.35 51.45
N VAL A 33 38.57 35.92 51.95
CA VAL A 33 38.32 36.19 53.37
C VAL A 33 36.89 35.84 53.73
N CYS A 34 36.67 35.33 54.94
CA CYS A 34 35.31 35.10 55.43
C CYS A 34 34.50 36.42 55.52
N GLY A 35 33.18 36.28 55.48
CA GLY A 35 32.23 37.30 55.89
C GLY A 35 32.24 37.55 57.40
N SER A 36 31.20 38.23 57.89
CA SER A 36 31.08 38.64 59.30
C SER A 36 29.96 37.92 60.02
N SER A 37 30.15 37.67 61.31
CA SER A 37 29.08 37.26 62.24
C SER A 37 28.63 38.44 63.09
N TYR A 38 27.36 38.46 63.47
CA TYR A 38 26.84 39.49 64.38
C TYR A 38 27.04 39.08 65.83
N GLN A 39 27.76 39.89 66.62
CA GLN A 39 27.90 39.67 68.05
C GLN A 39 26.91 40.55 68.82
N SER A 40 25.90 39.94 69.43
CA SER A 40 24.81 40.62 70.18
C SER A 40 25.17 40.92 71.64
N SER A 41 26.32 40.43 72.12
CA SER A 41 26.89 40.79 73.43
C SER A 41 27.96 41.88 73.32
N LYS A 42 28.21 42.59 74.42
CA LYS A 42 29.42 43.39 74.61
C LYS A 42 30.45 42.56 75.34
N SER A 43 31.74 42.87 75.18
CA SER A 43 32.78 42.30 76.03
C SER A 43 32.65 42.77 77.49
N GLY A 44 31.84 42.07 78.29
CA GLY A 44 31.51 42.40 79.68
C GLY A 44 30.22 41.72 80.17
N GLN A 45 29.70 42.10 81.34
CA GLN A 45 28.40 41.64 81.85
C GLN A 45 27.22 42.53 81.40
N SER A 46 27.48 43.68 80.79
CA SER A 46 26.48 44.66 80.35
C SER A 46 26.96 45.50 79.15
N GLY A 47 26.01 46.12 78.42
CA GLY A 47 26.26 47.00 77.26
C GLY A 47 25.64 46.47 75.97
N GLY A 48 25.42 47.35 74.98
CA GLY A 48 24.85 46.96 73.68
C GLY A 48 25.80 46.10 72.82
N ALA A 49 25.28 45.56 71.72
CA ALA A 49 26.00 44.66 70.80
C ALA A 49 27.38 45.20 70.34
N GLU A 50 28.40 44.33 70.26
CA GLU A 50 29.66 44.66 69.57
C GLU A 50 29.44 44.84 68.05
N GLY A 51 28.37 44.24 67.49
CA GLY A 51 28.03 44.35 66.08
C GLY A 51 28.74 43.32 65.20
N PHE A 52 28.88 43.63 63.90
CA PHE A 52 29.48 42.71 62.94
C PHE A 52 30.99 42.59 63.10
N ARG A 53 31.48 41.35 63.11
CA ARG A 53 32.91 41.04 63.22
C ARG A 53 33.31 40.06 62.13
N GLN A 54 34.34 40.39 61.36
CA GLN A 54 34.85 39.54 60.29
C GLN A 54 35.43 38.24 60.88
N ARG A 55 34.98 37.09 60.39
CA ARG A 55 35.45 35.78 60.85
C ARG A 55 36.86 35.47 60.32
N PRO A 56 37.67 34.64 61.01
CA PRO A 56 38.98 34.26 60.51
C PRO A 56 38.88 33.23 59.37
N GLY A 57 39.87 33.24 58.47
CA GLY A 57 40.04 32.21 57.44
C GLY A 57 39.30 32.49 56.13
N THR A 58 38.95 31.40 55.45
CA THR A 58 38.18 31.38 54.19
C THR A 58 36.92 30.54 54.38
N GLU A 59 35.93 30.79 53.53
CA GLU A 59 34.66 30.03 53.51
C GLU A 59 34.19 29.85 52.07
N PRO A 60 33.31 28.88 51.78
CA PRO A 60 32.81 28.68 50.42
C PRO A 60 32.10 29.93 49.89
N MET A 61 32.26 30.21 48.60
CA MET A 61 31.56 31.32 47.93
C MET A 61 30.04 31.17 48.14
N ASP A 62 29.33 32.27 48.33
CA ASP A 62 27.87 32.35 48.58
C ASP A 62 27.36 31.76 49.91
N TRP A 63 28.17 30.97 50.62
CA TRP A 63 27.87 30.45 51.96
C TRP A 63 28.53 31.27 53.06
N ASN A 64 27.95 31.27 54.26
CA ASN A 64 28.51 31.83 55.48
C ASN A 64 28.91 30.70 56.43
N GLY A 65 30.16 30.69 56.88
CA GLY A 65 30.67 29.75 57.88
C GLY A 65 30.48 30.24 59.31
N SER A 66 30.52 29.33 60.28
CA SER A 66 30.42 29.66 61.70
C SER A 66 31.76 29.97 62.39
N SER A 67 32.88 30.04 61.64
CA SER A 67 34.20 30.43 62.16
C SER A 67 34.06 31.63 63.10
N VAL A 68 34.66 31.56 64.28
CA VAL A 68 34.32 32.50 65.34
C VAL A 68 35.30 33.66 65.33
N ASN A 69 34.79 34.90 65.40
CA ASN A 69 35.54 36.06 65.85
C ASN A 69 34.70 36.83 66.87
N GLN A 70 34.97 36.65 68.16
CA GLN A 70 34.20 37.27 69.23
C GLN A 70 35.10 37.98 70.25
N LYS A 71 34.59 39.06 70.86
CA LYS A 71 35.21 39.61 72.07
C LYS A 71 34.57 38.99 73.29
N VAL A 72 35.38 38.38 74.14
CA VAL A 72 34.97 37.79 75.42
C VAL A 72 35.58 38.58 76.57
N TRP A 73 34.95 38.53 77.74
CA TRP A 73 35.50 39.14 78.95
C TRP A 73 36.45 38.17 79.66
N ALA A 74 37.72 38.55 79.86
CA ALA A 74 38.72 37.77 80.58
C ALA A 74 39.13 38.47 81.86
N ILE A 75 38.57 38.04 83.00
CA ILE A 75 38.84 38.49 84.38
C ILE A 75 38.75 40.02 84.56
N PHE A 76 39.72 40.80 84.06
CA PHE A 76 39.82 42.26 84.21
C PHE A 76 39.74 43.06 82.89
N PHE A 77 39.78 42.45 81.70
CA PHE A 77 39.74 43.17 80.42
C PHE A 77 39.16 42.33 79.26
N PRO A 78 38.62 42.99 78.22
CA PRO A 78 38.14 42.30 77.03
C PRO A 78 39.29 41.64 76.25
N GLN A 79 39.02 40.47 75.69
CA GLN A 79 39.95 39.69 74.86
C GLN A 79 39.27 39.31 73.54
N GLU A 80 39.99 39.42 72.44
CA GLU A 80 39.54 38.92 71.14
C GLU A 80 39.90 37.44 71.01
N LYS A 81 38.92 36.62 70.62
CA LYS A 81 39.10 35.19 70.37
C LYS A 81 38.59 34.85 68.99
N GLN A 82 39.48 34.20 68.23
CA GLN A 82 39.26 33.80 66.86
C GLN A 82 39.54 32.31 66.71
N GLU A 83 38.62 31.58 66.10
CA GLU A 83 38.82 30.17 65.74
C GLU A 83 38.33 29.90 64.32
N LYS A 84 39.17 29.21 63.54
CA LYS A 84 38.82 28.73 62.20
C LYS A 84 38.11 27.39 62.36
N LEU A 85 36.80 27.40 62.17
CA LEU A 85 35.94 26.21 62.22
C LEU A 85 35.70 25.64 60.83
N ILE A 86 35.81 26.48 59.80
CA ILE A 86 35.60 26.12 58.40
C ILE A 86 36.93 26.15 57.66
N THR A 87 37.27 25.05 56.98
CA THR A 87 38.46 24.92 56.14
C THR A 87 38.17 24.15 54.86
N GLN A 88 39.08 24.23 53.89
CA GLN A 88 39.00 23.45 52.65
C GLN A 88 39.47 22.02 52.89
N GLY A 89 38.76 21.06 52.31
CA GLY A 89 39.12 19.63 52.28
C GLY A 89 39.28 19.13 50.86
N VAL A 90 39.43 17.80 50.75
CA VAL A 90 39.46 17.08 49.47
C VAL A 90 38.25 16.16 49.41
N SER A 91 37.44 16.31 48.38
CA SER A 91 36.27 15.49 48.12
C SER A 91 36.63 14.08 47.66
N ARG A 92 35.63 13.18 47.64
CA ARG A 92 35.68 11.81 47.12
C ARG A 92 36.22 11.68 45.69
N ASN A 93 36.05 12.72 44.87
CA ASN A 93 36.46 12.78 43.46
C ASN A 93 37.80 13.52 43.26
N GLY A 94 38.47 13.94 44.34
CA GLY A 94 39.72 14.69 44.31
C GLY A 94 39.56 16.21 44.15
N THR A 95 38.34 16.73 44.06
CA THR A 95 38.06 18.18 44.02
C THR A 95 37.95 18.77 45.43
N LYS A 96 37.53 20.02 45.58
CA LYS A 96 37.45 20.67 46.90
C LYS A 96 36.21 20.19 47.65
N SER A 97 36.30 20.18 48.97
CA SER A 97 35.16 19.99 49.88
C SER A 97 35.22 21.00 51.02
N VAL A 98 34.15 21.07 51.82
CA VAL A 98 34.13 21.86 53.06
C VAL A 98 34.42 20.94 54.24
N VAL A 99 35.31 21.36 55.13
CA VAL A 99 35.57 20.69 56.41
C VAL A 99 35.07 21.59 57.53
N LEU A 100 34.13 21.06 58.31
CA LEU A 100 33.53 21.69 59.48
C LEU A 100 34.14 21.02 60.72
N THR A 101 34.90 21.75 61.53
CA THR A 101 35.52 21.22 62.76
C THR A 101 35.08 22.01 63.98
N ASN A 102 34.35 21.38 64.90
CA ASN A 102 34.01 21.99 66.19
C ASN A 102 35.29 22.28 66.98
N LYS A 103 35.35 23.45 67.63
CA LYS A 103 36.50 23.83 68.47
C LYS A 103 36.09 24.51 69.76
N PHE A 104 36.87 24.29 70.82
CA PHE A 104 36.78 25.11 72.03
C PHE A 104 37.13 26.58 71.75
N VAL A 105 36.26 27.51 72.15
CA VAL A 105 36.50 28.96 72.07
C VAL A 105 36.44 29.58 73.47
N GLY A 106 37.55 30.14 73.93
CA GLY A 106 37.64 30.68 75.29
C GLY A 106 38.99 31.28 75.67
N VAL A 107 39.17 31.57 76.97
CA VAL A 107 40.41 32.04 77.58
C VAL A 107 40.82 31.05 78.66
N GLY A 108 41.95 30.36 78.47
CA GLY A 108 42.36 29.28 79.38
C GLY A 108 41.30 28.18 79.41
N THR A 109 40.82 27.80 80.61
CA THR A 109 39.76 26.81 80.80
C THR A 109 38.34 27.41 80.77
N ILE A 110 38.19 28.72 80.59
CA ILE A 110 36.90 29.40 80.58
C ILE A 110 36.45 29.60 79.13
N GLY A 111 35.46 28.82 78.70
CA GLY A 111 34.95 28.85 77.34
C GLY A 111 33.98 27.70 77.09
N SER A 112 33.68 27.45 75.81
CA SER A 112 32.81 26.36 75.39
C SER A 112 33.09 25.98 73.95
N ASN A 113 32.71 24.76 73.57
CA ASN A 113 32.82 24.29 72.19
C ASN A 113 31.85 25.08 71.29
N ALA A 114 32.38 25.62 70.20
CA ALA A 114 31.61 26.30 69.17
C ALA A 114 31.26 25.32 68.05
N PRO A 115 30.00 25.31 67.57
CA PRO A 115 29.58 24.41 66.50
C PRO A 115 30.12 24.89 65.15
N ALA A 116 30.73 23.99 64.40
CA ALA A 116 31.10 24.22 63.01
C ALA A 116 29.90 23.98 62.09
N PHE A 117 29.48 25.01 61.37
CA PHE A 117 28.40 24.92 60.38
C PHE A 117 28.58 25.91 59.23
N ILE A 118 27.95 25.61 58.10
CA ILE A 118 27.77 26.53 56.98
C ILE A 118 26.29 26.80 56.74
N THR A 119 25.97 28.01 56.27
CA THR A 119 24.59 28.48 56.09
C THR A 119 24.46 29.54 54.98
N PHE A 120 23.27 29.75 54.42
CA PHE A 120 22.98 30.92 53.57
C PHE A 120 22.57 32.15 54.38
N GLY A 121 22.09 31.96 55.61
CA GLY A 121 21.76 33.05 56.52
C GLY A 121 22.98 33.70 57.16
N THR A 122 22.75 34.61 58.10
CA THR A 122 23.79 35.33 58.85
C THR A 122 24.03 34.68 60.22
N PRO A 123 25.24 34.14 60.49
CA PRO A 123 25.57 33.64 61.82
C PRO A 123 25.62 34.76 62.86
N TRP A 124 25.17 34.47 64.07
CA TRP A 124 25.26 35.38 65.22
C TRP A 124 25.73 34.65 66.47
N VAL A 125 26.29 35.42 67.41
CA VAL A 125 26.81 34.90 68.68
C VAL A 125 26.50 35.85 69.84
N TYR A 126 26.05 35.27 70.95
CA TYR A 126 25.97 35.92 72.24
C TYR A 126 26.98 35.26 73.17
N ALA A 127 28.13 35.92 73.35
CA ALA A 127 29.24 35.40 74.15
C ALA A 127 29.49 36.28 75.38
N ILE A 128 29.30 35.71 76.57
CA ILE A 128 29.49 36.38 77.85
C ILE A 128 30.26 35.48 78.83
N SER A 129 30.57 35.96 80.04
CA SER A 129 31.32 35.19 81.04
C SER A 129 30.51 34.03 81.65
N THR A 130 29.17 34.14 81.70
CA THR A 130 28.28 33.07 82.15
C THR A 130 28.00 32.11 80.98
N ILE A 131 28.80 31.04 80.87
CA ILE A 131 28.78 30.13 79.70
C ILE A 131 27.40 29.50 79.44
N GLU A 132 26.64 29.16 80.48
CA GLU A 132 25.28 28.61 80.35
C GLU A 132 24.29 29.59 79.71
N GLN A 133 24.61 30.88 79.74
CA GLN A 133 23.81 31.93 79.12
C GLN A 133 24.32 32.30 77.72
N CYS A 134 25.44 31.78 77.25
CA CYS A 134 25.89 31.99 75.88
C CYS A 134 24.93 31.35 74.87
N ASP A 135 24.81 31.94 73.70
CA ASP A 135 23.88 31.50 72.67
C ASP A 135 24.39 31.84 71.27
N GLY A 136 23.71 31.36 70.24
CA GLY A 136 24.00 31.67 68.85
C GLY A 136 23.05 30.95 67.92
N GLY A 137 23.22 31.22 66.63
CA GLY A 137 22.42 30.62 65.59
C GLY A 137 22.54 31.40 64.29
N VAL A 138 21.48 31.36 63.51
CA VAL A 138 21.38 32.01 62.22
C VAL A 138 20.09 32.82 62.13
N TYR A 139 20.17 33.98 61.47
CA TYR A 139 18.98 34.72 61.05
C TYR A 139 19.06 35.09 59.57
N GLY A 140 17.91 35.33 58.94
CA GLY A 140 17.80 35.56 57.51
C GLY A 140 17.97 34.28 56.68
N GLY A 141 18.21 34.47 55.38
CA GLY A 141 18.40 33.42 54.39
C GLY A 141 18.59 34.05 53.02
N THR A 142 18.22 33.33 51.97
CA THR A 142 18.28 33.85 50.59
C THR A 142 16.94 33.67 49.88
N ASN A 143 16.69 34.49 48.86
CA ASN A 143 15.48 34.42 48.06
C ASN A 143 15.41 33.10 47.29
N PHE A 144 14.23 32.48 47.27
CA PHE A 144 14.04 31.17 46.65
C PHE A 144 12.57 30.93 46.31
N THR A 145 12.29 30.49 45.08
CA THR A 145 10.93 30.38 44.54
C THR A 145 10.61 29.00 43.96
N PHE A 146 11.38 27.98 44.35
CA PHE A 146 11.19 26.61 43.88
C PHE A 146 10.65 25.70 44.98
N ARG A 147 10.10 24.57 44.58
CA ARG A 147 9.53 23.55 45.47
C ARG A 147 10.28 22.23 45.29
N PRO A 148 11.44 22.07 45.94
CA PRO A 148 12.21 20.84 45.93
C PRO A 148 11.57 19.76 46.78
N ASP A 149 11.87 18.50 46.46
CA ASP A 149 11.33 17.31 47.12
C ASP A 149 12.27 16.78 48.21
N ALA A 150 13.57 16.95 48.02
CA ALA A 150 14.60 16.52 48.97
C ALA A 150 15.84 17.40 48.90
N ILE A 151 16.70 17.34 49.92
CA ILE A 151 18.08 17.81 49.86
C ILE A 151 19.02 16.61 49.82
N ARG A 152 20.04 16.66 48.97
CA ARG A 152 21.05 15.63 48.76
C ARG A 152 22.43 16.22 48.98
N GLY A 153 23.33 15.45 49.57
CA GLY A 153 24.75 15.78 49.62
C GLY A 153 25.61 14.55 49.91
N TRP A 154 26.91 14.73 49.75
CA TRP A 154 27.92 13.77 50.17
C TRP A 154 28.55 14.25 51.47
N TYR A 155 28.67 13.33 52.42
CA TYR A 155 29.13 13.62 53.76
C TYR A 155 30.14 12.57 54.21
N LYS A 156 31.17 12.99 54.93
CA LYS A 156 32.09 12.09 55.64
C LYS A 156 32.30 12.60 57.05
N ARG A 157 32.02 11.77 58.04
CA ARG A 157 32.03 12.19 59.45
C ARG A 157 33.13 11.50 60.24
N THR A 158 33.87 12.30 61.02
CA THR A 158 34.77 11.82 62.07
C THR A 158 34.25 12.32 63.42
N PRO A 159 33.65 11.43 64.25
CA PRO A 159 33.13 11.82 65.57
C PRO A 159 34.23 12.25 66.55
N SER A 160 33.88 13.10 67.51
CA SER A 160 34.77 13.49 68.62
C SER A 160 35.16 12.30 69.51
N THR A 161 36.33 12.40 70.14
CA THR A 161 36.76 11.51 71.21
C THR A 161 36.20 11.89 72.60
N GLU A 162 35.61 13.09 72.76
CA GLU A 162 35.02 13.57 74.02
C GLU A 162 33.62 13.00 74.29
N GLY A 163 33.01 12.33 73.31
CA GLY A 163 31.69 11.72 73.41
C GLY A 163 30.90 11.81 72.11
N ASN A 164 29.69 11.26 72.13
CA ASN A 164 28.82 11.23 70.96
C ASN A 164 27.99 12.51 70.83
N GLU A 165 27.86 13.02 69.61
CA GLU A 165 26.89 14.05 69.21
C GLU A 165 26.45 13.81 67.76
N ASN A 166 25.30 14.36 67.36
CA ASN A 166 24.80 14.23 65.98
C ASN A 166 25.19 15.44 65.14
N ALA A 167 25.56 15.21 63.88
CA ALA A 167 25.65 16.24 62.85
C ALA A 167 24.27 16.44 62.27
N HIS A 168 24.00 17.63 61.73
CA HIS A 168 22.68 17.99 61.24
C HIS A 168 22.72 18.49 59.79
N ILE A 169 21.76 18.01 58.99
CA ILE A 169 21.37 18.58 57.71
C ILE A 169 20.00 19.21 57.91
N ILE A 170 19.96 20.54 57.89
CA ILE A 170 18.73 21.30 58.11
C ILE A 170 18.47 22.12 56.86
N ALA A 171 17.26 22.03 56.32
CA ALA A 171 16.82 22.86 55.20
C ALA A 171 15.39 23.31 55.46
N TYR A 172 15.08 24.57 55.16
CA TYR A 172 13.74 25.10 55.36
C TYR A 172 13.40 26.21 54.38
N LEU A 173 12.15 26.20 53.95
CA LEU A 173 11.55 27.07 52.95
C LEU A 173 10.36 27.80 53.59
N TRP A 174 10.27 29.11 53.40
CA TRP A 174 9.16 29.88 53.96
C TRP A 174 8.73 31.04 53.07
N LYS A 175 7.58 31.58 53.41
CA LYS A 175 6.98 32.77 52.79
C LYS A 175 6.74 33.85 53.84
N GLY A 176 6.91 35.11 53.45
CA GLY A 176 6.82 36.24 54.37
C GLY A 176 8.05 36.39 55.26
N THR A 177 7.84 36.96 56.43
CA THR A 177 8.92 37.30 57.37
C THR A 177 8.50 36.95 58.79
N TYR A 178 9.35 36.19 59.48
CA TYR A 178 9.30 36.03 60.92
C TYR A 178 10.14 37.12 61.59
N SER A 179 9.77 37.52 62.81
CA SER A 179 10.53 38.48 63.59
C SER A 179 10.59 38.02 65.04
N SER A 180 11.78 38.05 65.64
CA SER A 180 11.99 37.67 67.04
C SER A 180 13.22 38.35 67.62
N GLU A 181 13.26 38.45 68.94
CA GLU A 181 14.48 38.85 69.65
C GLU A 181 15.50 37.72 69.60
N ILE A 182 16.77 38.09 69.41
CA ILE A 182 17.90 37.21 69.72
C ILE A 182 18.47 37.56 71.09
N LYS A 183 19.16 36.60 71.71
CA LYS A 183 19.75 36.80 73.04
C LYS A 183 20.76 37.94 73.02
N SER A 184 20.64 38.89 73.95
CA SER A 184 21.49 40.07 74.06
C SER A 184 21.45 40.64 75.50
N HIS A 185 22.32 41.61 75.83
CA HIS A 185 22.30 42.29 77.14
C HIS A 185 21.21 43.36 77.27
N THR A 186 20.66 43.82 76.14
CA THR A 186 19.65 44.88 76.07
C THR A 186 18.41 44.31 75.43
N ALA A 187 17.25 44.42 76.07
CA ALA A 187 15.98 44.06 75.42
C ALA A 187 15.85 44.78 74.05
N ASN A 188 15.19 44.14 73.07
CA ASN A 188 14.94 44.62 71.69
C ASN A 188 16.01 44.40 70.61
N ASP A 189 16.92 43.41 70.70
CA ASP A 189 17.75 43.02 69.55
C ASP A 189 16.96 42.10 68.60
N ILE A 190 16.09 42.72 67.80
CA ILE A 190 15.18 42.02 66.89
C ILE A 190 15.90 41.65 65.60
N LYS A 191 15.67 40.43 65.12
CA LYS A 191 16.13 39.94 63.83
C LYS A 191 14.98 39.30 63.06
N GLU A 192 15.07 39.39 61.75
CA GLU A 192 14.15 38.74 60.85
C GLU A 192 14.61 37.32 60.56
N ASP A 193 13.66 36.39 60.48
CA ASP A 193 13.86 35.00 60.07
C ASP A 193 14.94 34.27 60.87
N VAL A 194 14.87 34.33 62.21
CA VAL A 194 15.73 33.54 63.09
C VAL A 194 15.40 32.05 62.93
N ASP A 195 16.42 31.22 62.73
CA ASP A 195 16.35 29.77 62.45
C ASP A 195 15.28 29.00 63.24
N ARG A 196 15.35 29.07 64.57
CA ARG A 196 14.45 28.44 65.53
C ARG A 196 13.02 28.91 65.42
N VAL A 197 12.78 30.16 65.00
CA VAL A 197 11.42 30.71 64.85
C VAL A 197 10.80 30.25 63.54
N VAL A 198 11.57 30.30 62.45
CA VAL A 198 11.13 29.79 61.14
C VAL A 198 10.83 28.29 61.23
N MET A 199 11.68 27.53 61.94
CA MET A 199 11.53 26.09 62.19
C MET A 199 10.48 25.75 63.28
N GLY A 200 9.76 26.74 63.82
CA GLY A 200 8.71 26.52 64.83
C GLY A 200 9.18 25.98 66.19
N LYS A 201 10.49 26.05 66.47
CA LYS A 201 11.09 25.66 67.76
C LYS A 201 10.93 26.74 68.84
N GLU A 202 10.76 28.00 68.42
CA GLU A 202 10.44 29.14 69.28
C GLU A 202 9.37 30.03 68.62
N SER A 203 8.71 30.87 69.42
CA SER A 203 7.66 31.77 68.95
C SER A 203 8.23 33.09 68.45
N GLY A 204 7.71 33.59 67.33
CA GLY A 204 7.97 34.94 66.80
C GLY A 204 6.73 35.82 66.84
N THR A 205 6.87 37.08 66.42
CA THR A 205 5.80 38.10 66.45
C THR A 205 5.24 38.47 65.08
N ALA A 206 5.91 38.11 63.98
CA ALA A 206 5.50 38.44 62.61
C ALA A 206 4.94 37.23 61.83
N ASN A 207 4.08 37.52 60.83
CA ASN A 207 3.30 36.54 60.06
C ASN A 207 4.12 35.83 58.95
N GLY A 208 5.16 35.10 59.32
CA GLY A 208 5.81 34.14 58.41
C GLY A 208 5.00 32.84 58.27
N THR A 209 5.21 32.12 57.18
CA THR A 209 4.63 30.77 56.97
C THR A 209 5.71 29.80 56.50
N LEU A 210 6.00 28.81 57.34
CA LEU A 210 6.84 27.66 56.98
C LEU A 210 6.11 26.83 55.91
N ILE A 211 6.81 26.50 54.83
CA ILE A 211 6.26 25.75 53.70
C ILE A 211 6.77 24.32 53.72
N ALA A 212 8.08 24.15 53.88
CA ALA A 212 8.68 22.83 53.96
C ALA A 212 9.97 22.87 54.77
N SER A 213 10.28 21.77 55.45
CA SER A 213 11.54 21.66 56.17
C SER A 213 12.04 20.21 56.33
N CYS A 214 13.32 20.08 56.63
CA CYS A 214 13.92 18.88 57.19
C CYS A 214 14.94 19.24 58.27
N ASP A 215 15.10 18.35 59.25
CA ASP A 215 16.12 18.40 60.29
C ASP A 215 16.60 16.97 60.53
N TYR A 216 17.64 16.57 59.81
CA TYR A 216 18.16 15.20 59.84
C TYR A 216 19.46 15.14 60.64
N GLY A 217 19.37 14.55 61.83
CA GLY A 217 20.51 14.26 62.71
C GLY A 217 21.12 12.89 62.40
N PHE A 218 22.44 12.80 62.27
CA PHE A 218 23.15 11.52 62.06
C PHE A 218 24.45 11.44 62.86
N ALA A 219 24.73 10.27 63.45
CA ALA A 219 25.87 10.07 64.35
C ALA A 219 27.20 9.82 63.62
N THR A 220 27.19 9.07 62.51
CA THR A 220 28.37 8.79 61.69
C THR A 220 27.97 8.48 60.24
N THR A 221 28.93 8.40 59.34
CA THR A 221 28.74 7.93 57.95
C THR A 221 29.16 6.47 57.79
N THR A 222 28.62 5.79 56.78
CA THR A 222 28.93 4.39 56.49
C THR A 222 30.43 4.18 56.34
N ASN A 223 30.98 3.22 57.11
CA ASN A 223 32.42 2.92 57.15
C ASN A 223 33.34 4.10 57.48
N ASN A 224 32.82 5.18 58.08
CA ASN A 224 33.52 6.45 58.27
C ASN A 224 34.09 7.05 56.96
N ASP A 225 33.45 6.73 55.84
CA ASP A 225 33.80 7.23 54.51
C ASP A 225 32.68 8.11 53.96
N TRP A 226 32.90 8.67 52.76
CA TRP A 226 31.92 9.46 52.03
C TRP A 226 30.64 8.66 51.77
N GLN A 227 29.53 9.20 52.25
CA GLN A 227 28.20 8.66 52.08
C GLN A 227 27.30 9.71 51.45
N GLU A 228 26.52 9.29 50.46
CA GLU A 228 25.40 10.08 49.97
C GLU A 228 24.24 10.01 50.95
N ILE A 229 23.74 11.18 51.35
CA ILE A 229 22.56 11.29 52.19
C ILE A 229 21.53 12.12 51.43
N ILE A 230 20.33 11.57 51.31
CA ILE A 230 19.16 12.22 50.73
C ILE A 230 18.11 12.35 51.81
N VAL A 231 17.67 13.58 52.08
CA VAL A 231 16.71 13.90 53.12
C VAL A 231 15.47 14.54 52.47
N PRO A 232 14.30 13.88 52.51
CA PRO A 232 13.06 14.47 52.02
C PRO A 232 12.69 15.75 52.79
N LEU A 233 12.19 16.75 52.08
CA LEU A 233 11.56 17.90 52.72
C LEU A 233 10.12 17.55 53.07
N ASN A 234 9.74 17.77 54.32
CA ASN A 234 8.36 17.63 54.76
C ASN A 234 7.63 18.93 54.49
N TYR A 235 6.65 18.92 53.59
CA TYR A 235 5.78 20.07 53.33
C TYR A 235 4.71 20.17 54.41
N GLU A 236 4.49 21.38 54.89
CA GLU A 236 3.40 21.68 55.83
C GLU A 236 2.06 21.45 55.15
N LYS A 237 1.13 20.85 55.89
CA LYS A 237 -0.19 20.49 55.35
C LYS A 237 -0.91 21.73 54.81
N GLY A 238 -1.31 21.68 53.55
CA GLY A 238 -1.98 22.79 52.85
C GLY A 238 -1.03 23.80 52.22
N GLN A 239 0.29 23.61 52.35
CA GLN A 239 1.32 24.47 51.73
C GLN A 239 1.98 23.83 50.50
N GLU A 240 1.52 22.66 50.05
CA GLU A 240 2.07 21.90 48.92
C GLU A 240 2.07 22.73 47.62
N ASN A 241 1.08 23.61 47.47
CA ASN A 241 0.93 24.52 46.34
C ASN A 241 1.50 25.92 46.56
N THR A 242 2.04 26.20 47.75
CA THR A 242 2.61 27.51 48.08
C THR A 242 4.03 27.62 47.53
N ILE A 243 4.26 28.65 46.72
CA ILE A 243 5.61 28.98 46.24
C ILE A 243 6.36 29.70 47.38
N PRO A 244 7.54 29.21 47.81
CA PRO A 244 8.38 29.90 48.78
C PRO A 244 8.84 31.27 48.29
N GLU A 245 9.22 32.13 49.24
CA GLU A 245 9.92 33.38 48.94
C GLU A 245 11.39 33.31 49.37
N LYS A 246 11.69 32.50 50.39
CA LYS A 246 13.02 32.39 51.01
C LYS A 246 13.34 30.95 51.35
N MET A 247 14.64 30.66 51.39
CA MET A 247 15.20 29.40 51.89
C MET A 247 16.45 29.63 52.75
N ASN A 248 16.75 28.64 53.57
CA ASN A 248 18.06 28.49 54.17
C ASN A 248 18.41 27.01 54.32
N VAL A 249 19.70 26.73 54.29
CA VAL A 249 20.28 25.40 54.54
C VAL A 249 21.36 25.57 55.58
N ILE A 250 21.36 24.72 56.61
CA ILE A 250 22.39 24.67 57.65
C ILE A 250 22.96 23.25 57.67
N ILE A 251 24.24 23.12 57.39
CA ILE A 251 24.98 21.87 57.55
C ILE A 251 25.90 22.02 58.75
N SER A 252 25.71 21.21 59.79
CA SER A 252 26.46 21.32 61.05
C SER A 252 27.17 20.02 61.39
N SER A 253 28.42 20.15 61.85
CA SER A 253 29.19 19.04 62.44
C SER A 253 28.70 18.67 63.86
N ALA A 254 27.92 19.55 64.48
CA ALA A 254 27.50 19.50 65.88
C ALA A 254 26.00 19.25 66.05
N ASP A 255 25.60 18.93 67.29
CA ASP A 255 24.20 19.01 67.71
C ASP A 255 23.77 20.48 67.69
N TYR A 256 23.13 20.88 66.58
CA TYR A 256 22.90 22.27 66.26
C TYR A 256 21.98 22.96 67.27
N TRP A 257 21.00 22.24 67.78
CA TRP A 257 19.96 22.80 68.65
C TRP A 257 20.34 22.75 70.13
N THR A 258 21.23 21.84 70.53
CA THR A 258 21.54 21.59 71.95
C THR A 258 23.00 21.88 72.27
N ARG A 259 23.30 23.13 72.66
CA ARG A 259 24.67 23.59 72.97
C ARG A 259 25.45 22.68 73.92
N ALA A 260 24.81 22.16 74.96
CA ALA A 260 25.46 21.31 75.96
C ALA A 260 26.01 19.99 75.39
N ASN A 261 25.53 19.57 74.21
CA ASN A 261 25.96 18.34 73.55
C ASN A 261 27.21 18.52 72.66
N ILE A 262 27.58 19.77 72.34
CA ILE A 262 28.66 20.07 71.37
C ILE A 262 30.01 19.58 71.88
N LYS A 263 30.70 18.76 71.07
CA LYS A 263 32.02 18.17 71.39
C LYS A 263 33.14 18.81 70.57
N ASP A 264 34.32 18.94 71.17
CA ASP A 264 35.50 19.42 70.47
C ASP A 264 35.97 18.37 69.45
N GLN A 265 36.53 18.80 68.32
CA GLN A 265 37.05 17.91 67.27
C GLN A 265 36.03 16.93 66.67
N SER A 266 34.73 17.19 66.75
CA SER A 266 33.79 16.62 65.78
C SER A 266 34.04 17.25 64.42
N ILE A 267 34.24 16.41 63.40
CA ILE A 267 34.57 16.84 62.05
C ILE A 267 33.53 16.30 61.07
N LEU A 268 33.01 17.19 60.23
CA LEU A 268 32.16 16.83 59.10
C LEU A 268 32.76 17.40 57.82
N GLU A 269 33.08 16.52 56.87
CA GLU A 269 33.43 16.88 55.50
C GLU A 269 32.16 16.82 54.64
N VAL A 270 31.96 17.83 53.79
CA VAL A 270 30.72 18.06 53.05
C VAL A 270 31.04 18.38 51.60
N ASP A 271 30.34 17.73 50.68
CA ASP A 271 30.42 18.03 49.24
C ASP A 271 29.10 17.79 48.48
N ASP A 272 28.99 18.32 47.25
CA ASP A 272 27.91 18.05 46.29
C ASP A 272 26.49 18.31 46.85
N VAL A 273 26.29 19.37 47.64
CA VAL A 273 25.01 19.66 48.31
C VAL A 273 24.06 20.39 47.35
N GLN A 274 22.88 19.81 47.13
CA GLN A 274 21.86 20.33 46.21
C GLN A 274 20.44 19.91 46.62
N TYR A 275 19.44 20.67 46.18
CA TYR A 275 18.05 20.22 46.19
C TYR A 275 17.77 19.24 45.05
N LEU A 276 16.85 18.29 45.27
CA LEU A 276 16.33 17.36 44.28
C LEU A 276 14.90 17.75 43.90
N TYR A 277 14.57 17.53 42.62
CA TYR A 277 13.26 17.78 42.05
C TYR A 277 12.84 16.54 41.27
N TYR A 278 11.78 15.87 41.71
CA TYR A 278 11.33 14.65 41.05
C TYR A 278 10.47 14.98 39.84
N SER A 279 10.69 14.23 38.76
CA SER A 279 10.00 14.40 37.47
C SER A 279 9.37 13.10 36.98
N GLN A 280 9.18 12.14 37.87
CA GLN A 280 8.50 10.88 37.59
C GLN A 280 7.02 10.96 38.02
N LEU A 281 6.20 9.98 37.61
CA LEU A 281 4.85 9.80 38.14
C LEU A 281 4.90 9.02 39.46
N ALA A 282 4.11 9.44 40.44
CA ALA A 282 3.84 8.65 41.64
C ALA A 282 2.73 7.62 41.41
N GLU A 283 1.72 7.99 40.61
CA GLU A 283 0.54 7.17 40.35
C GLU A 283 0.09 7.35 38.90
N LEU A 284 -0.29 6.24 38.25
CA LEU A 284 -0.90 6.22 36.93
C LEU A 284 -2.06 5.22 36.94
N SER A 285 -3.25 5.68 36.53
CA SER A 285 -4.47 4.88 36.47
C SER A 285 -5.36 5.29 35.30
N TYR A 286 -6.17 4.33 34.85
CA TYR A 286 -7.13 4.51 33.77
C TYR A 286 -8.47 3.86 34.17
N ASP A 287 -9.57 4.58 34.00
CA ASP A 287 -10.93 4.17 34.38
C ASP A 287 -11.04 3.76 35.87
N GLY A 288 -10.38 4.54 36.73
CA GLY A 288 -10.33 4.29 38.17
C GLY A 288 -9.47 3.10 38.60
N LYS A 289 -8.80 2.40 37.67
CA LYS A 289 -7.91 1.26 37.96
C LYS A 289 -6.45 1.63 37.73
N SER A 290 -5.58 1.29 38.67
CA SER A 290 -4.13 1.41 38.47
C SER A 290 -3.69 0.62 37.25
N ILE A 291 -2.72 1.16 36.50
CA ILE A 291 -2.15 0.44 35.36
C ILE A 291 -1.37 -0.78 35.86
N ASP A 292 -1.64 -1.94 35.28
CA ASP A 292 -0.99 -3.19 35.66
C ASP A 292 0.54 -3.11 35.48
N GLY A 293 1.26 -3.44 36.54
CA GLY A 293 2.73 -3.38 36.56
C GLY A 293 3.30 -1.97 36.47
N PHE A 294 2.56 -0.94 36.90
CA PHE A 294 3.08 0.42 37.03
C PHE A 294 4.34 0.46 37.91
N SER A 295 5.37 1.14 37.41
CA SER A 295 6.59 1.48 38.12
C SER A 295 7.04 2.87 37.71
N LYS A 296 7.62 3.65 38.64
CA LYS A 296 8.16 4.99 38.36
C LYS A 296 9.23 4.97 37.27
N ASP A 297 9.97 3.87 37.18
CA ASP A 297 11.07 3.63 36.25
C ASP A 297 10.63 2.89 34.97
N LYS A 298 9.33 2.70 34.75
CA LYS A 298 8.76 2.11 33.53
C LYS A 298 7.93 3.15 32.79
N TYR A 299 8.29 3.38 31.53
CA TYR A 299 7.81 4.50 30.72
C TYR A 299 6.86 4.12 29.59
N GLU A 300 6.55 2.83 29.41
CA GLU A 300 5.71 2.35 28.32
C GLU A 300 4.66 1.37 28.84
N TYR A 301 3.40 1.55 28.41
CA TYR A 301 2.26 0.75 28.83
C TYR A 301 1.28 0.54 27.66
N THR A 302 0.54 -0.57 27.68
CA THR A 302 -0.54 -0.86 26.74
C THR A 302 -1.87 -0.85 27.47
N ILE A 303 -2.90 -0.30 26.83
CA ILE A 303 -4.25 -0.12 27.36
C ILE A 303 -5.23 -0.77 26.39
N THR A 304 -6.01 -1.74 26.86
CA THR A 304 -6.92 -2.53 25.99
C THR A 304 -8.27 -1.84 25.73
N ALA A 305 -8.39 -0.56 26.03
CA ALA A 305 -9.60 0.25 25.86
C ALA A 305 -9.34 1.37 24.85
N ASP A 306 -10.41 2.02 24.39
CA ASP A 306 -10.32 3.26 23.61
C ASP A 306 -9.89 4.43 24.52
N TYR A 307 -9.23 5.43 23.94
CA TYR A 307 -8.81 6.62 24.68
C TYR A 307 -10.00 7.49 25.09
N ASP A 308 -9.93 8.01 26.31
CA ASP A 308 -10.88 8.95 26.93
C ASP A 308 -10.13 9.67 28.04
N GLU A 309 -9.90 10.97 27.86
CA GLU A 309 -9.11 11.77 28.79
C GLU A 309 -9.74 11.82 30.20
N SER A 310 -11.08 11.75 30.29
CA SER A 310 -11.80 11.83 31.57
C SER A 310 -11.53 10.63 32.49
N LYS A 311 -11.10 9.51 31.90
CA LYS A 311 -10.75 8.27 32.62
C LYS A 311 -9.30 8.23 33.05
N LEU A 312 -8.45 9.13 32.56
CA LEU A 312 -7.02 9.14 32.82
C LEU A 312 -6.66 9.95 34.07
N SER A 313 -6.01 9.29 35.03
CA SER A 313 -5.41 9.94 36.19
C SER A 313 -3.91 9.68 36.24
N ALA A 314 -3.12 10.76 36.25
CA ALA A 314 -1.66 10.75 36.28
C ALA A 314 -1.17 11.81 37.28
N LYS A 315 -0.51 11.37 38.34
CA LYS A 315 -0.06 12.23 39.44
C LYS A 315 1.47 12.22 39.50
N ALA A 316 2.07 13.41 39.43
CA ALA A 316 3.52 13.55 39.56
C ALA A 316 4.00 13.16 40.96
N ASP A 317 5.23 12.66 41.03
CA ASP A 317 5.93 12.36 42.28
C ASP A 317 6.52 13.61 42.92
N GLY A 318 6.99 14.55 42.10
CA GLY A 318 7.50 15.83 42.56
C GLY A 318 6.39 16.80 42.92
N ILE A 319 6.46 17.41 44.10
CA ILE A 319 5.45 18.32 44.64
C ILE A 319 5.28 19.59 43.79
N GLY A 320 6.37 20.04 43.18
CA GLY A 320 6.40 21.19 42.27
C GLY A 320 6.38 20.82 40.78
N ALA A 321 6.30 19.53 40.45
CA ALA A 321 6.39 19.05 39.07
C ALA A 321 5.11 19.38 38.27
N THR A 322 5.26 19.46 36.94
CA THR A 322 4.15 19.73 36.02
C THR A 322 3.92 18.54 35.12
N VAL A 323 2.65 18.18 34.90
CA VAL A 323 2.24 17.07 34.03
C VAL A 323 1.57 17.63 32.78
N LYS A 324 2.08 17.29 31.61
CA LYS A 324 1.50 17.61 30.31
C LYS A 324 1.10 16.32 29.60
N LYS A 325 -0.07 16.32 28.96
CA LYS A 325 -0.62 15.18 28.21
C LYS A 325 -0.77 15.57 26.74
N SER A 326 -0.55 14.62 25.84
CA SER A 326 -0.76 14.76 24.39
C SER A 326 -1.15 13.42 23.81
N TYR A 327 -2.33 13.33 23.19
CA TYR A 327 -2.78 12.12 22.50
C TYR A 327 -2.65 12.29 21.00
N ASP A 328 -2.16 11.26 20.33
CA ASP A 328 -2.06 11.18 18.88
C ASP A 328 -3.10 10.18 18.37
N GLU A 329 -4.10 10.70 17.65
CA GLU A 329 -5.22 9.93 17.07
C GLU A 329 -4.76 8.94 15.99
N GLU A 330 -3.68 9.24 15.26
CA GLU A 330 -3.19 8.38 14.18
C GLU A 330 -2.45 7.16 14.73
N THR A 331 -1.66 7.37 15.80
CA THR A 331 -0.85 6.31 16.39
C THR A 331 -1.49 5.65 17.63
N HIS A 332 -2.64 6.15 18.09
CA HIS A 332 -3.31 5.73 19.33
C HIS A 332 -2.41 5.81 20.57
N LYS A 333 -1.46 6.75 20.59
CA LYS A 333 -0.49 6.91 21.67
C LYS A 333 -0.73 8.18 22.47
N LEU A 334 -0.92 8.01 23.78
CA LEU A 334 -0.88 9.10 24.74
C LEU A 334 0.54 9.26 25.28
N THR A 335 1.07 10.47 25.15
CA THR A 335 2.32 10.91 25.75
C THR A 335 2.03 11.74 27.00
N ILE A 336 2.56 11.34 28.15
CA ILE A 336 2.51 12.08 29.41
C ILE A 336 3.93 12.53 29.75
N THR A 337 4.18 13.84 29.68
CA THR A 337 5.47 14.43 30.05
C THR A 337 5.36 15.04 31.44
N VAL A 338 6.19 14.57 32.37
CA VAL A 338 6.32 15.13 33.71
C VAL A 338 7.64 15.91 33.79
N LYS A 339 7.57 17.19 34.12
CA LYS A 339 8.75 18.07 34.22
C LYS A 339 8.96 18.46 35.68
N GLY A 340 10.19 18.29 36.17
CA GLY A 340 10.57 18.74 37.51
C GLY A 340 10.42 20.25 37.67
N ASN A 341 10.31 20.72 38.92
CA ASN A 341 10.18 22.15 39.19
C ASN A 341 11.45 22.96 38.82
N ASP A 342 12.56 22.26 38.57
CA ASP A 342 13.84 22.83 38.13
C ASP A 342 14.03 22.92 36.59
N ILE A 343 13.02 22.53 35.78
CA ILE A 343 13.17 22.34 34.32
C ILE A 343 13.72 23.57 33.57
N SER A 344 13.52 24.78 34.09
CA SER A 344 14.04 26.00 33.45
C SER A 344 15.56 26.14 33.54
N ALA A 345 16.23 25.49 34.49
CA ALA A 345 17.69 25.45 34.60
C ALA A 345 18.27 24.07 34.27
N ASN A 346 17.53 22.98 34.51
CA ASN A 346 17.89 21.66 34.03
C ASN A 346 16.84 21.14 33.07
N THR A 347 17.04 21.47 31.80
CA THR A 347 16.18 21.06 30.69
C THR A 347 16.07 19.54 30.52
N GLU A 348 16.93 18.76 31.18
CA GLU A 348 16.92 17.30 31.15
C GLU A 348 16.07 16.69 32.29
N ASN A 349 15.60 17.47 33.28
CA ASN A 349 14.78 16.92 34.36
C ASN A 349 13.31 16.74 33.97
N PHE A 350 13.07 15.81 33.05
CA PHE A 350 11.74 15.35 32.69
C PHE A 350 11.72 13.85 32.41
N HIS A 351 10.56 13.25 32.62
CA HIS A 351 10.27 11.90 32.14
C HIS A 351 9.04 11.91 31.25
N THR A 352 9.02 10.98 30.30
CA THR A 352 7.90 10.80 29.38
C THR A 352 7.38 9.38 29.53
N TYR A 353 6.07 9.25 29.72
CA TYR A 353 5.36 7.98 29.75
C TYR A 353 4.48 7.88 28.52
N THR A 354 4.50 6.73 27.85
CA THR A 354 3.71 6.44 26.65
C THR A 354 2.70 5.34 26.96
N LEU A 355 1.43 5.62 26.71
CA LEU A 355 0.34 4.65 26.80
C LEU A 355 -0.19 4.39 25.39
N GLU A 356 -0.10 3.15 24.93
CA GLU A 356 -0.62 2.70 23.64
C GLU A 356 -2.00 2.09 23.83
N PHE A 357 -3.02 2.74 23.28
CA PHE A 357 -4.42 2.32 23.37
C PHE A 357 -4.76 1.28 22.29
N LYS A 358 -5.87 0.55 22.47
CA LYS A 358 -6.28 -0.52 21.56
C LYS A 358 -6.48 0.03 20.14
N GLN A 359 -5.75 -0.51 19.18
CA GLN A 359 -5.99 -0.27 17.76
C GLN A 359 -7.10 -1.21 17.26
N ALA A 360 -7.96 -0.74 16.36
CA ALA A 360 -8.87 -1.64 15.65
C ALA A 360 -8.05 -2.66 14.84
N GLU A 361 -8.36 -3.96 14.97
CA GLU A 361 -7.64 -5.00 14.24
C GLU A 361 -7.74 -4.76 12.73
N GLU A 362 -6.59 -4.76 12.07
CA GLU A 362 -6.51 -4.62 10.62
C GLU A 362 -7.13 -5.87 9.97
N GLN A 363 -8.17 -5.68 9.17
CA GLN A 363 -8.83 -6.76 8.45
C GLN A 363 -8.00 -7.20 7.25
N ILE A 364 -7.23 -8.27 7.42
CA ILE A 364 -6.43 -8.87 6.37
C ILE A 364 -7.32 -9.83 5.57
N PRO A 365 -7.47 -9.66 4.23
CA PRO A 365 -8.20 -10.60 3.39
C PRO A 365 -7.59 -12.01 3.46
N LEU A 366 -8.41 -13.01 3.77
CA LEU A 366 -8.04 -14.44 3.74
C LEU A 366 -8.46 -15.07 2.41
N GLU A 367 -9.71 -14.84 2.00
CA GLU A 367 -10.28 -15.35 0.75
C GLU A 367 -11.20 -14.27 0.14
N SER A 368 -11.22 -14.16 -1.19
CA SER A 368 -12.14 -13.28 -1.92
C SER A 368 -12.89 -14.05 -3.00
N THR A 369 -14.19 -13.81 -3.12
CA THR A 369 -15.03 -14.38 -4.17
C THR A 369 -15.70 -13.26 -4.95
N ASP A 370 -15.45 -13.22 -6.26
CA ASP A 370 -16.07 -12.27 -7.20
C ASP A 370 -17.35 -12.90 -7.77
N TYR A 371 -18.42 -12.13 -7.80
CA TYR A 371 -19.70 -12.50 -8.40
C TYR A 371 -19.99 -11.56 -9.56
N SER A 372 -20.26 -12.10 -10.75
CA SER A 372 -20.64 -11.33 -11.94
C SER A 372 -22.15 -11.24 -12.08
N GLY A 373 -22.65 -10.08 -12.49
CA GLY A 373 -24.09 -9.82 -12.55
C GLY A 373 -24.43 -8.48 -13.16
N PHE A 374 -25.73 -8.25 -13.34
CA PHE A 374 -26.25 -6.96 -13.76
C PHE A 374 -26.36 -6.02 -12.56
N LEU A 375 -25.68 -4.89 -12.66
CA LEU A 375 -25.85 -3.72 -11.80
C LEU A 375 -26.90 -2.80 -12.42
N THR A 376 -28.01 -2.59 -11.72
CA THR A 376 -29.01 -1.59 -12.08
C THR A 376 -28.93 -0.46 -11.08
N VAL A 377 -28.79 0.76 -11.59
CA VAL A 377 -28.67 1.97 -10.78
C VAL A 377 -29.95 2.77 -10.92
N THR A 378 -30.59 3.07 -9.80
CA THR A 378 -31.79 3.90 -9.72
C THR A 378 -31.47 5.18 -8.95
N VAL A 379 -31.67 6.33 -9.59
CA VAL A 379 -31.48 7.65 -8.98
C VAL A 379 -32.84 8.33 -8.88
N ASN A 380 -33.27 8.65 -7.65
CA ASN A 380 -34.56 9.33 -7.41
C ASN A 380 -35.77 8.66 -8.10
N GLY A 381 -35.74 7.33 -8.26
CA GLY A 381 -36.80 6.53 -8.87
C GLY A 381 -36.67 6.27 -10.38
N ASN A 382 -35.72 6.90 -11.08
CA ASN A 382 -35.43 6.62 -12.49
C ASN A 382 -34.25 5.63 -12.60
N SER A 383 -34.41 4.56 -13.38
CA SER A 383 -33.37 3.54 -13.54
C SER A 383 -32.61 3.73 -14.85
N ALA A 384 -31.28 3.64 -14.77
CA ALA A 384 -30.42 3.54 -15.94
C ALA A 384 -30.43 2.11 -16.51
N ASP A 385 -29.95 1.95 -17.74
CA ASP A 385 -29.74 0.63 -18.33
C ASP A 385 -28.77 -0.20 -17.48
N SER A 386 -29.11 -1.46 -17.25
CA SER A 386 -28.26 -2.35 -16.47
C SER A 386 -26.93 -2.60 -17.18
N GLN A 387 -25.84 -2.57 -16.41
CA GLN A 387 -24.49 -2.87 -16.86
C GLN A 387 -23.97 -4.16 -16.20
N ILE A 388 -23.11 -4.90 -16.89
CA ILE A 388 -22.46 -6.08 -16.29
C ILE A 388 -21.27 -5.58 -15.46
N THR A 389 -21.20 -6.00 -14.20
CA THR A 389 -20.06 -5.72 -13.32
C THR A 389 -19.79 -6.90 -12.37
N THR A 390 -18.77 -6.77 -11.54
CA THR A 390 -18.48 -7.67 -10.42
C THR A 390 -18.69 -7.00 -9.07
N ILE A 391 -19.17 -7.78 -8.10
CA ILE A 391 -19.10 -7.47 -6.67
C ILE A 391 -18.22 -8.51 -6.00
N ARG A 392 -17.57 -8.14 -4.90
CA ARG A 392 -16.65 -9.03 -4.18
C ARG A 392 -17.07 -9.20 -2.73
N LEU A 393 -17.20 -10.46 -2.32
CA LEU A 393 -17.28 -10.83 -0.90
C LEU A 393 -15.89 -11.27 -0.43
N ILE A 394 -15.40 -10.65 0.64
CA ILE A 394 -14.09 -10.90 1.22
C ILE A 394 -14.30 -11.53 2.60
N LYS A 395 -13.67 -12.66 2.85
CA LYS A 395 -13.54 -13.26 4.18
C LYS A 395 -12.17 -12.89 4.74
N ASN A 396 -12.13 -12.31 5.93
CA ASN A 396 -10.90 -11.84 6.56
C ASN A 396 -10.31 -12.90 7.51
N THR A 397 -9.06 -12.71 7.93
CA THR A 397 -8.34 -13.63 8.83
C THR A 397 -8.98 -13.75 10.22
N ASP A 398 -9.66 -12.71 10.69
CA ASP A 398 -10.45 -12.67 11.93
C ASP A 398 -11.83 -13.35 11.79
N ALA A 399 -12.10 -13.99 10.65
CA ALA A 399 -13.38 -14.58 10.25
C ALA A 399 -14.53 -13.58 10.04
N SER A 400 -14.28 -12.27 10.07
CA SER A 400 -15.24 -11.27 9.62
C SER A 400 -15.38 -11.28 8.09
N TYR A 401 -16.44 -10.66 7.59
CA TYR A 401 -16.66 -10.48 6.15
C TYR A 401 -16.64 -9.00 5.77
N SER A 402 -16.23 -8.71 4.54
CA SER A 402 -16.28 -7.40 3.91
C SER A 402 -16.89 -7.51 2.50
N PHE A 403 -17.51 -6.43 2.02
CA PHE A 403 -18.12 -6.33 0.70
C PHE A 403 -17.44 -5.21 -0.08
N ALA A 404 -17.11 -5.46 -1.34
CA ALA A 404 -16.55 -4.45 -2.24
C ALA A 404 -17.33 -4.35 -3.56
N LEU A 405 -17.57 -3.13 -3.99
CA LEU A 405 -17.96 -2.75 -5.35
C LEU A 405 -16.91 -1.76 -5.86
N ASP A 406 -16.00 -2.26 -6.68
CA ASP A 406 -14.87 -1.50 -7.20
C ASP A 406 -15.29 -0.67 -8.43
N ASN A 407 -14.67 0.49 -8.62
CA ASN A 407 -14.85 1.35 -9.79
C ASN A 407 -16.32 1.69 -10.11
N PHE A 408 -17.14 1.95 -9.09
CA PHE A 408 -18.55 2.28 -9.28
C PHE A 408 -18.71 3.55 -10.12
N ILE A 409 -19.46 3.44 -11.22
CA ILE A 409 -19.83 4.55 -12.11
C ILE A 409 -21.35 4.68 -12.10
N LEU A 410 -21.82 5.89 -11.85
CA LEU A 410 -23.22 6.26 -11.86
C LEU A 410 -23.65 6.65 -13.28
N GLY A 411 -24.60 5.91 -13.86
CA GLY A 411 -25.11 6.16 -15.22
C GLY A 411 -24.31 5.47 -16.33
N ALA A 412 -24.62 5.79 -17.59
CA ALA A 412 -23.98 5.28 -18.80
C ALA A 412 -23.89 6.39 -19.87
N GLY A 413 -22.95 6.28 -20.81
CA GLY A 413 -22.76 7.27 -21.89
C GLY A 413 -21.99 8.52 -21.46
N GLU A 414 -22.19 9.65 -22.15
CA GLU A 414 -21.49 10.92 -21.91
C GLU A 414 -21.77 11.54 -20.52
N ASP A 415 -22.91 11.19 -19.90
CA ASP A 415 -23.32 11.67 -18.57
C ASP A 415 -22.86 10.74 -17.42
N ALA A 416 -22.03 9.73 -17.71
CA ALA A 416 -21.55 8.80 -16.71
C ALA A 416 -20.64 9.50 -15.68
N MET A 417 -20.94 9.33 -14.39
CA MET A 417 -20.22 9.95 -13.28
C MET A 417 -19.41 8.90 -12.50
N PRO A 418 -18.06 8.95 -12.54
CA PRO A 418 -17.22 8.07 -11.74
C PRO A 418 -17.33 8.38 -10.24
N ILE A 419 -17.82 7.42 -9.46
CA ILE A 419 -18.01 7.58 -8.02
C ILE A 419 -16.79 7.06 -7.25
N GLY A 420 -16.39 5.81 -7.43
CA GLY A 420 -15.20 5.25 -6.77
C GLY A 420 -15.43 3.84 -6.21
N ASN A 421 -14.59 3.42 -5.25
CA ASN A 421 -14.74 2.12 -4.63
C ASN A 421 -15.61 2.20 -3.37
N ILE A 422 -16.58 1.30 -3.27
CA ILE A 422 -17.41 1.13 -2.08
C ILE A 422 -16.91 -0.10 -1.34
N LEU A 423 -16.40 0.09 -0.12
CA LEU A 423 -15.91 -0.97 0.74
C LEU A 423 -16.62 -0.93 2.10
N LEU A 424 -17.35 -2.00 2.42
CA LEU A 424 -18.04 -2.18 3.69
C LEU A 424 -17.35 -3.31 4.46
N LYS A 425 -16.97 -3.04 5.72
CA LYS A 425 -16.15 -3.93 6.56
C LYS A 425 -16.94 -4.48 7.73
N ASN A 426 -16.62 -5.66 8.27
CA ASN A 426 -17.37 -6.24 9.41
C ASN A 426 -18.87 -6.41 9.11
N LEU A 427 -19.21 -7.05 7.99
CA LEU A 427 -20.61 -7.35 7.67
C LEU A 427 -21.24 -8.21 8.78
N THR A 428 -22.50 -7.93 9.08
CA THR A 428 -23.32 -8.85 9.89
C THR A 428 -23.73 -10.02 9.02
N VAL A 429 -23.54 -11.25 9.50
CA VAL A 429 -23.84 -12.49 8.77
C VAL A 429 -24.98 -13.23 9.48
N SER A 430 -25.96 -13.72 8.72
CA SER A 430 -27.03 -14.56 9.26
C SER A 430 -26.52 -15.91 9.78
N GLU A 431 -27.28 -16.55 10.68
CA GLU A 431 -26.92 -17.85 11.27
C GLU A 431 -26.67 -18.96 10.22
N ASP A 432 -27.37 -18.90 9.08
CA ASP A 432 -27.19 -19.85 7.98
C ASP A 432 -26.02 -19.51 7.04
N GLY A 433 -25.32 -18.39 7.28
CA GLY A 433 -24.16 -17.94 6.52
C GLY A 433 -24.48 -17.40 5.12
N LYS A 434 -25.75 -17.08 4.82
CA LYS A 434 -26.19 -16.71 3.47
C LYS A 434 -26.47 -15.22 3.28
N THR A 435 -26.91 -14.52 4.32
CA THR A 435 -27.27 -13.11 4.24
C THR A 435 -26.20 -12.26 4.91
N PHE A 436 -25.82 -11.18 4.24
CA PHE A 436 -24.78 -10.24 4.65
C PHE A 436 -25.38 -8.84 4.66
N THR A 437 -25.34 -8.17 5.81
CA THR A 437 -25.88 -6.81 5.96
C THR A 437 -24.86 -5.86 6.56
N ALA A 438 -24.96 -4.59 6.19
CA ALA A 438 -24.19 -3.51 6.79
C ALA A 438 -25.01 -2.21 6.77
N ASN A 439 -24.80 -1.37 7.78
CA ASN A 439 -25.26 0.00 7.84
C ASN A 439 -24.09 0.83 8.36
N GLN A 440 -23.37 1.48 7.45
CA GLN A 440 -22.07 2.10 7.73
C GLN A 440 -22.00 3.47 7.09
N THR A 441 -21.30 4.39 7.74
CA THR A 441 -20.83 5.63 7.13
C THR A 441 -19.40 5.40 6.67
N ILE A 442 -19.14 5.58 5.38
CA ILE A 442 -17.83 5.32 4.76
C ILE A 442 -17.32 6.53 3.99
N GLN A 443 -16.00 6.57 3.78
CA GLN A 443 -15.36 7.43 2.80
C GLN A 443 -15.16 6.62 1.52
N ILE A 444 -15.72 7.09 0.39
CA ILE A 444 -15.55 6.43 -0.91
C ILE A 444 -14.16 6.76 -1.43
N THR A 445 -13.38 5.74 -1.78
CA THR A 445 -12.00 5.93 -2.27
C THR A 445 -11.95 6.03 -3.79
N GLU A 446 -10.86 6.56 -4.32
CA GLU A 446 -10.61 6.59 -5.76
C GLU A 446 -10.58 5.18 -6.34
N GLY A 447 -11.29 4.99 -7.46
CA GLY A 447 -11.13 3.80 -8.28
C GLY A 447 -9.80 3.82 -9.05
N ASN A 448 -9.50 2.70 -9.70
CA ASN A 448 -8.30 2.52 -10.51
C ASN A 448 -8.61 2.25 -11.99
N LYS A 449 -9.86 2.50 -12.43
CA LYS A 449 -10.25 2.33 -13.83
C LYS A 449 -9.44 3.25 -14.76
N GLU A 450 -8.74 2.64 -15.72
CA GLU A 450 -7.99 3.35 -16.75
C GLU A 450 -8.90 4.32 -17.53
N GLY A 451 -8.39 5.51 -17.87
CA GLY A 451 -9.16 6.56 -18.55
C GLY A 451 -9.96 7.49 -17.62
N VAL A 452 -10.24 7.09 -16.38
CA VAL A 452 -10.88 7.96 -15.39
C VAL A 452 -9.83 8.82 -14.68
N THR A 453 -9.89 10.14 -14.89
CA THR A 453 -8.91 11.09 -14.31
C THR A 453 -9.40 11.80 -13.05
N SER A 454 -10.68 11.64 -12.70
CA SER A 454 -11.27 12.23 -11.49
C SER A 454 -12.40 11.35 -10.96
N TRP A 455 -12.46 11.21 -9.63
CA TRP A 455 -13.50 10.49 -8.90
C TRP A 455 -14.26 11.44 -7.99
N LEU A 456 -15.60 11.37 -8.01
CA LEU A 456 -16.43 12.22 -7.16
C LEU A 456 -16.44 11.74 -5.69
N GLY A 457 -16.39 10.43 -5.46
CA GLY A 457 -16.54 9.80 -4.15
C GLY A 457 -15.66 10.39 -3.04
N PRO A 458 -14.33 10.53 -3.24
CA PRO A 458 -13.44 11.10 -2.23
C PRO A 458 -13.79 12.54 -1.82
N GLN A 459 -14.54 13.28 -2.65
CA GLN A 459 -14.95 14.65 -2.39
C GLN A 459 -16.26 14.75 -1.59
N LEU A 460 -17.00 13.63 -1.45
CA LEU A 460 -18.27 13.59 -0.75
C LEU A 460 -18.13 13.53 0.77
N GLY A 461 -16.95 13.21 1.29
CA GLY A 461 -16.75 12.99 2.72
C GLY A 461 -17.50 11.75 3.20
N ASP A 462 -18.14 11.86 4.37
CA ASP A 462 -18.82 10.74 5.03
C ASP A 462 -20.14 10.40 4.32
N VAL A 463 -20.21 9.22 3.71
CA VAL A 463 -21.37 8.72 2.96
C VAL A 463 -22.02 7.54 3.67
N PRO A 464 -23.27 7.65 4.13
CA PRO A 464 -24.04 6.51 4.63
C PRO A 464 -24.38 5.51 3.52
N VAL A 465 -24.09 4.24 3.79
CA VAL A 465 -24.35 3.11 2.89
C VAL A 465 -24.99 1.96 3.66
N VAL A 466 -26.10 1.45 3.11
CA VAL A 466 -26.81 0.27 3.62
C VAL A 466 -26.71 -0.85 2.59
N LEU A 467 -26.25 -2.02 3.02
CA LEU A 467 -26.14 -3.22 2.20
C LEU A 467 -27.09 -4.30 2.69
N SER A 468 -27.73 -4.98 1.74
CA SER A 468 -28.38 -6.27 1.92
C SER A 468 -27.99 -7.21 0.78
N ALA A 469 -27.09 -8.16 1.05
CA ALA A 469 -26.66 -9.17 0.09
C ALA A 469 -27.08 -10.58 0.52
N THR A 470 -27.43 -11.44 -0.44
CA THR A 470 -27.79 -12.84 -0.20
C THR A 470 -27.06 -13.76 -1.17
N LYS A 471 -26.34 -14.73 -0.61
CA LYS A 471 -25.64 -15.78 -1.34
C LYS A 471 -26.57 -16.98 -1.58
N ASN A 472 -26.68 -17.40 -2.84
CA ASN A 472 -27.47 -18.53 -3.30
C ASN A 472 -26.60 -19.47 -4.15
N GLY A 473 -25.88 -20.41 -3.50
CA GLY A 473 -24.90 -21.26 -4.18
C GLY A 473 -23.69 -20.45 -4.63
N ASP A 474 -23.37 -20.53 -5.93
CA ASP A 474 -22.29 -19.76 -6.56
C ASP A 474 -22.73 -18.34 -7.00
N ASN A 475 -23.99 -17.98 -6.76
CA ASN A 475 -24.56 -16.69 -7.13
C ASN A 475 -24.77 -15.79 -5.90
N MET A 476 -24.77 -14.47 -6.13
CA MET A 476 -25.10 -13.47 -5.11
C MET A 476 -26.04 -12.41 -5.69
N THR A 477 -27.07 -12.05 -4.92
CA THR A 477 -27.87 -10.83 -5.12
C THR A 477 -27.44 -9.79 -4.09
N ALA A 478 -27.42 -8.51 -4.44
CA ALA A 478 -27.14 -7.44 -3.49
C ALA A 478 -27.95 -6.18 -3.79
N ASP A 479 -28.53 -5.58 -2.75
CA ASP A 479 -29.11 -4.24 -2.80
C ASP A 479 -28.25 -3.30 -1.95
N ILE A 480 -27.86 -2.17 -2.52
CA ILE A 480 -27.00 -1.16 -1.91
C ILE A 480 -27.73 0.19 -1.99
N ASP A 481 -28.10 0.72 -0.84
CA ASP A 481 -28.64 2.06 -0.70
C ASP A 481 -27.51 3.02 -0.31
N ILE A 482 -27.24 4.01 -1.14
CA ILE A 482 -26.19 5.03 -0.95
C ILE A 482 -26.88 6.38 -0.76
N ASP A 483 -26.81 6.93 0.44
CA ASP A 483 -27.43 8.20 0.79
C ASP A 483 -26.43 9.35 0.59
N MET A 484 -26.64 10.13 -0.47
CA MET A 484 -25.84 11.34 -0.75
C MET A 484 -26.70 12.60 -0.59
N THR A 485 -27.74 12.56 0.23
CA THR A 485 -28.69 13.68 0.39
C THR A 485 -28.02 14.92 0.99
N SER A 486 -27.07 14.74 1.91
CA SER A 486 -26.33 15.82 2.56
C SER A 486 -25.36 16.55 1.64
N THR A 487 -24.91 15.92 0.55
CA THR A 487 -23.86 16.43 -0.34
C THR A 487 -24.43 16.90 -1.68
N ILE A 488 -25.12 16.02 -2.40
CA ILE A 488 -25.66 16.30 -3.74
C ILE A 488 -27.19 16.16 -3.83
N GLY A 489 -27.87 15.89 -2.71
CA GLY A 489 -29.33 15.88 -2.63
C GLY A 489 -29.98 14.66 -3.30
N GLN A 490 -29.28 13.53 -3.40
CA GLN A 490 -29.77 12.34 -4.09
C GLN A 490 -29.64 11.07 -3.22
N VAL A 491 -30.60 10.16 -3.38
CA VAL A 491 -30.51 8.79 -2.87
C VAL A 491 -30.34 7.86 -4.06
N ILE A 492 -29.25 7.10 -4.07
CA ILE A 492 -28.91 6.16 -5.13
C ILE A 492 -29.21 4.75 -4.62
N LYS A 493 -30.02 4.00 -5.37
CA LYS A 493 -30.25 2.58 -5.12
C LYS A 493 -29.54 1.77 -6.18
N VAL A 494 -28.78 0.78 -5.76
CA VAL A 494 -28.06 -0.13 -6.64
C VAL A 494 -28.55 -1.54 -6.38
N SER A 495 -29.05 -2.20 -7.41
CA SER A 495 -29.44 -3.61 -7.33
C SER A 495 -28.54 -4.45 -8.22
N PHE A 496 -27.99 -5.51 -7.65
CA PHE A 496 -27.10 -6.47 -8.29
C PHE A 496 -27.81 -7.81 -8.41
N THR A 497 -27.96 -8.28 -9.65
CA THR A 497 -28.65 -9.54 -9.97
C THR A 497 -27.67 -10.51 -10.65
N PRO A 498 -27.52 -11.76 -10.16
CA PRO A 498 -26.54 -12.70 -10.69
C PRO A 498 -26.90 -13.15 -12.10
N VAL A 499 -25.91 -13.57 -12.89
CA VAL A 499 -26.13 -14.14 -14.23
C VAL A 499 -25.45 -15.51 -14.33
N LEU A 500 -26.02 -16.43 -15.13
CA LEU A 500 -25.34 -17.69 -15.47
C LEU A 500 -24.67 -17.53 -16.83
N GLU A 501 -23.35 -17.60 -16.87
CA GLU A 501 -22.56 -17.35 -18.08
C GLU A 501 -21.96 -18.63 -18.64
N THR A 502 -22.06 -18.82 -19.96
CA THR A 502 -21.27 -19.82 -20.71
C THR A 502 -20.33 -19.10 -21.67
N LYS A 503 -19.03 -19.39 -21.58
CA LYS A 503 -17.99 -18.83 -22.44
C LYS A 503 -17.69 -19.77 -23.59
N PHE A 504 -17.51 -19.23 -24.79
CA PHE A 504 -17.07 -19.98 -25.96
C PHE A 504 -15.85 -19.29 -26.57
N THR A 505 -14.86 -20.07 -26.98
CA THR A 505 -13.62 -19.56 -27.59
C THR A 505 -13.48 -20.11 -28.99
N ASN A 506 -13.42 -19.22 -29.98
CA ASN A 506 -13.16 -19.53 -31.38
C ASN A 506 -12.41 -18.36 -32.03
N PRO A 507 -11.78 -18.61 -33.19
CA PRO A 507 -11.32 -17.56 -34.10
C PRO A 507 -12.47 -16.62 -34.52
N LEU A 508 -12.18 -15.33 -34.50
CA LEU A 508 -13.02 -14.24 -34.98
C LEU A 508 -12.45 -13.74 -36.30
N LEU A 509 -13.19 -13.94 -37.39
CA LEU A 509 -12.87 -13.41 -38.71
C LEU A 509 -13.64 -12.11 -38.91
N VAL A 510 -12.92 -11.03 -39.18
CA VAL A 510 -13.51 -9.71 -39.41
C VAL A 510 -13.34 -9.32 -40.87
N THR A 511 -14.46 -9.01 -41.52
CA THR A 511 -14.53 -8.58 -42.93
C THR A 511 -15.06 -7.15 -43.00
N ILE A 512 -14.26 -6.28 -43.60
CA ILE A 512 -14.58 -4.86 -43.80
C ILE A 512 -14.74 -4.62 -45.29
N ASN A 513 -15.93 -4.21 -45.73
CA ASN A 513 -16.21 -3.90 -47.14
C ASN A 513 -15.78 -5.04 -48.11
N GLY A 514 -15.88 -6.29 -47.67
CA GLY A 514 -15.53 -7.49 -48.46
C GLY A 514 -14.07 -7.96 -48.35
N ASN A 515 -13.21 -7.26 -47.61
CA ASN A 515 -11.83 -7.70 -47.34
C ASN A 515 -11.71 -8.22 -45.91
N SER A 516 -11.13 -9.42 -45.77
CA SER A 516 -11.00 -10.09 -44.47
C SER A 516 -9.58 -10.03 -43.93
N ALA A 517 -9.45 -9.85 -42.62
CA ALA A 517 -8.19 -9.97 -41.90
C ALA A 517 -7.96 -11.42 -41.41
N ASP A 518 -6.74 -11.71 -40.95
CA ASP A 518 -6.39 -12.99 -40.33
C ASP A 518 -7.23 -13.26 -39.07
N PRO A 519 -7.92 -14.42 -38.94
CA PRO A 519 -8.73 -14.72 -37.77
C PRO A 519 -7.97 -14.58 -36.45
N GLN A 520 -8.59 -13.94 -35.45
CA GLN A 520 -8.01 -13.76 -34.12
C GLN A 520 -8.79 -14.55 -33.08
N ILE A 521 -8.11 -15.29 -32.20
CA ILE A 521 -8.79 -16.01 -31.11
C ILE A 521 -9.48 -14.99 -30.19
N THR A 522 -10.78 -15.17 -29.99
CA THR A 522 -11.56 -14.39 -29.03
C THR A 522 -12.47 -15.29 -28.20
N THR A 523 -13.08 -14.70 -27.17
CA THR A 523 -14.12 -15.35 -26.37
C THR A 523 -15.41 -14.54 -26.47
N ILE A 524 -16.51 -15.24 -26.74
CA ILE A 524 -17.86 -14.69 -26.59
C ILE A 524 -18.51 -15.29 -25.34
N ARG A 525 -19.55 -14.61 -24.85
CA ARG A 525 -20.31 -15.04 -23.69
C ARG A 525 -21.78 -15.14 -24.06
N LEU A 526 -22.37 -16.31 -23.80
CA LEU A 526 -23.81 -16.50 -23.77
C LEU A 526 -24.26 -16.43 -22.32
N ILE A 527 -25.05 -15.42 -22.00
CA ILE A 527 -25.46 -15.10 -20.64
C ILE A 527 -26.93 -15.48 -20.50
N LYS A 528 -27.25 -16.35 -19.55
CA LYS A 528 -28.62 -16.65 -19.15
C LYS A 528 -28.99 -15.76 -17.96
N ASN A 529 -29.95 -14.88 -18.19
CA ASN A 529 -30.44 -13.92 -17.22
C ASN A 529 -31.39 -14.62 -16.21
N THR A 530 -31.65 -13.99 -15.07
CA THR A 530 -32.52 -14.55 -14.00
C THR A 530 -33.98 -14.72 -14.41
N ASP A 531 -34.46 -13.90 -15.34
CA ASP A 531 -35.78 -14.02 -15.97
C ASP A 531 -35.83 -15.10 -17.07
N ALA A 532 -34.77 -15.91 -17.18
CA ALA A 532 -34.54 -16.95 -18.18
C ALA A 532 -34.38 -16.45 -19.63
N SER A 533 -34.32 -15.14 -19.87
CA SER A 533 -33.88 -14.59 -21.16
C SER A 533 -32.37 -14.80 -21.36
N TYR A 534 -31.91 -14.65 -22.61
CA TYR A 534 -30.50 -14.79 -22.95
C TYR A 534 -29.93 -13.45 -23.43
N SER A 535 -28.64 -13.22 -23.18
CA SER A 535 -27.87 -12.11 -23.72
C SER A 535 -26.58 -12.65 -24.37
N PHE A 536 -26.08 -11.94 -25.36
CA PHE A 536 -24.81 -12.23 -26.04
C PHE A 536 -23.83 -11.11 -25.75
N ALA A 537 -22.60 -11.43 -25.35
CA ALA A 537 -21.53 -10.46 -25.20
C ALA A 537 -20.29 -10.86 -26.02
N LEU A 538 -19.76 -9.89 -26.76
CA LEU A 538 -18.43 -9.91 -27.36
C LEU A 538 -17.65 -8.75 -26.75
N ASP A 539 -16.74 -9.07 -25.83
CA ASP A 539 -15.96 -8.08 -25.11
C ASP A 539 -14.71 -7.70 -25.89
N ASN A 540 -14.24 -6.47 -25.68
CA ASN A 540 -12.97 -5.98 -26.21
C ASN A 540 -12.85 -6.17 -27.73
N PHE A 541 -13.94 -5.96 -28.47
CA PHE A 541 -13.95 -6.09 -29.92
C PHE A 541 -12.97 -5.11 -30.54
N ILE A 542 -12.06 -5.63 -31.36
CA ILE A 542 -11.08 -4.86 -32.11
C ILE A 542 -11.34 -5.09 -33.59
N LEU A 543 -11.47 -4.00 -34.33
CA LEU A 543 -11.69 -3.99 -35.76
C LEU A 543 -10.33 -4.03 -36.48
N GLY A 544 -10.10 -5.07 -37.28
CA GLY A 544 -8.83 -5.28 -37.98
C GLY A 544 -7.76 -5.98 -37.13
N ALA A 545 -6.53 -6.01 -37.62
CA ALA A 545 -5.37 -6.63 -36.97
C ALA A 545 -4.09 -5.83 -37.29
N GLY A 546 -3.05 -5.95 -36.45
CA GLY A 546 -1.78 -5.24 -36.63
C GLY A 546 -1.79 -3.78 -36.17
N GLU A 547 -0.92 -2.95 -36.76
CA GLU A 547 -0.77 -1.53 -36.38
C GLU A 547 -2.01 -0.67 -36.68
N ASP A 548 -2.84 -1.08 -37.63
CA ASP A 548 -4.08 -0.39 -38.02
C ASP A 548 -5.32 -0.91 -37.25
N ALA A 549 -5.12 -1.75 -36.23
CA ALA A 549 -6.22 -2.30 -35.44
C ALA A 549 -6.92 -1.19 -34.65
N MET A 550 -8.25 -1.10 -34.77
CA MET A 550 -9.07 -0.09 -34.11
C MET A 550 -9.87 -0.72 -32.96
N PRO A 551 -9.58 -0.36 -31.69
CA PRO A 551 -10.37 -0.83 -30.57
C PRO A 551 -11.79 -0.25 -30.61
N ILE A 552 -12.80 -1.12 -30.69
CA ILE A 552 -14.21 -0.74 -30.77
C ILE A 552 -14.85 -0.77 -29.38
N GLY A 553 -14.82 -1.90 -28.67
CA GLY A 553 -15.36 -1.98 -27.30
C GLY A 553 -16.19 -3.24 -27.06
N ASN A 554 -17.06 -3.20 -26.05
CA ASN A 554 -17.91 -4.32 -25.68
C ASN A 554 -19.26 -4.23 -26.42
N ILE A 555 -19.61 -5.29 -27.15
CA ILE A 555 -20.90 -5.48 -27.80
C ILE A 555 -21.75 -6.37 -26.89
N LEU A 556 -22.87 -5.84 -26.40
CA LEU A 556 -23.82 -6.56 -25.55
C LEU A 556 -25.23 -6.49 -26.17
N LEU A 557 -25.77 -7.64 -26.54
CA LEU A 557 -27.12 -7.80 -27.06
C LEU A 557 -27.97 -8.51 -26.01
N LYS A 558 -29.05 -7.89 -25.54
CA LYS A 558 -29.88 -8.39 -24.44
C LYS A 558 -31.15 -9.03 -24.98
N ASN A 559 -31.82 -9.92 -24.24
CA ASN A 559 -33.12 -10.47 -24.63
C ASN A 559 -33.12 -11.11 -26.04
N LEU A 560 -32.16 -11.99 -26.30
CA LEU A 560 -32.07 -12.74 -27.55
C LEU A 560 -33.34 -13.56 -27.80
N THR A 561 -33.73 -13.67 -29.07
CA THR A 561 -34.75 -14.63 -29.50
C THR A 561 -34.11 -16.01 -29.59
N VAL A 562 -34.69 -16.99 -28.90
CA VAL A 562 -34.17 -18.36 -28.82
C VAL A 562 -35.10 -19.31 -29.59
N SER A 563 -34.54 -20.23 -30.38
CA SER A 563 -35.30 -21.27 -31.07
C SER A 563 -35.95 -22.28 -30.10
N GLU A 564 -36.98 -23.00 -30.55
CA GLU A 564 -37.70 -23.99 -29.74
C GLU A 564 -36.80 -25.11 -29.17
N ASP A 565 -35.75 -25.49 -29.90
CA ASP A 565 -34.77 -26.48 -29.47
C ASP A 565 -33.68 -25.93 -28.53
N GLY A 566 -33.67 -24.62 -28.29
CA GLY A 566 -32.74 -23.94 -27.38
C GLY A 566 -31.32 -23.73 -27.91
N ASN A 567 -31.08 -23.99 -29.20
CA ASN A 567 -29.72 -23.97 -29.76
C ASN A 567 -29.40 -22.74 -30.62
N SER A 568 -30.40 -22.05 -31.18
CA SER A 568 -30.21 -20.87 -32.01
C SER A 568 -30.60 -19.59 -31.27
N PHE A 569 -29.79 -18.55 -31.42
CA PHE A 569 -29.92 -17.26 -30.77
C PHE A 569 -29.83 -16.16 -31.81
N THR A 570 -30.84 -15.30 -31.88
CA THR A 570 -30.89 -14.19 -32.84
C THR A 570 -31.22 -12.87 -32.16
N ALA A 571 -30.68 -11.79 -32.70
CA ALA A 571 -31.02 -10.44 -32.29
C ALA A 571 -30.89 -9.47 -33.46
N ASN A 572 -31.70 -8.43 -33.44
CA ASN A 572 -31.59 -7.27 -34.32
C ASN A 572 -31.85 -6.04 -33.43
N GLN A 573 -30.78 -5.37 -33.02
CA GLN A 573 -30.83 -4.34 -31.98
C GLN A 573 -29.96 -3.16 -32.38
N THR A 574 -30.36 -1.97 -31.95
CA THR A 574 -29.50 -0.79 -31.95
C THR A 574 -28.94 -0.63 -30.53
N ILE A 575 -27.62 -0.60 -30.40
CA ILE A 575 -26.92 -0.54 -29.12
C ILE A 575 -25.93 0.61 -29.06
N GLN A 576 -25.60 1.04 -27.84
CA GLN A 576 -24.44 1.87 -27.56
C GLN A 576 -23.28 0.95 -27.16
N ILE A 577 -22.16 1.04 -27.86
CA ILE A 577 -20.97 0.21 -27.57
C ILE A 577 -20.25 0.81 -26.36
N THR A 578 -19.98 0.00 -25.36
CA THR A 578 -19.27 0.45 -24.15
C THR A 578 -17.76 0.23 -24.25
N GLU A 579 -16.98 0.94 -23.46
CA GLU A 579 -15.52 0.74 -23.39
C GLU A 579 -15.19 -0.68 -22.93
N GLY A 580 -14.14 -1.25 -23.53
CA GLY A 580 -13.52 -2.49 -23.06
C GLY A 580 -12.51 -2.25 -21.93
N ASP A 581 -11.91 -3.33 -21.45
CA ASP A 581 -10.95 -3.38 -20.35
C ASP A 581 -9.62 -4.07 -20.73
N LYS A 582 -9.39 -4.30 -22.03
CA LYS A 582 -8.15 -4.93 -22.53
C LYS A 582 -6.90 -4.10 -22.19
N GLU A 583 -5.98 -4.72 -21.47
CA GLU A 583 -4.68 -4.12 -21.12
C GLU A 583 -3.93 -3.59 -22.37
N GLY A 584 -3.42 -2.36 -22.25
CA GLY A 584 -2.67 -1.69 -23.31
C GLY A 584 -3.52 -0.92 -24.33
N VAL A 585 -4.85 -0.96 -24.21
CA VAL A 585 -5.76 -0.14 -25.01
C VAL A 585 -6.17 1.10 -24.22
N THR A 586 -5.71 2.27 -24.67
CA THR A 586 -5.93 3.55 -23.96
C THR A 586 -7.13 4.35 -24.48
N SER A 587 -7.78 3.91 -25.56
CA SER A 587 -8.93 4.59 -26.16
C SER A 587 -9.81 3.61 -26.94
N TRP A 588 -11.12 3.77 -26.83
CA TRP A 588 -12.14 2.96 -27.51
C TRP A 588 -13.01 3.85 -28.40
N LEU A 589 -13.18 3.45 -29.67
CA LEU A 589 -14.00 4.20 -30.62
C LEU A 589 -15.50 4.00 -30.40
N GLY A 590 -15.91 2.82 -29.93
CA GLY A 590 -17.32 2.41 -29.81
C GLY A 590 -18.23 3.39 -29.06
N PRO A 591 -17.85 3.87 -27.86
CA PRO A 591 -18.65 4.85 -27.13
C PRO A 591 -18.92 6.16 -27.89
N GLN A 592 -18.07 6.50 -28.86
CA GLN A 592 -18.18 7.71 -29.67
C GLN A 592 -19.07 7.52 -30.91
N LEU A 593 -19.47 6.27 -31.22
CA LEU A 593 -20.27 5.96 -32.41
C LEU A 593 -21.77 6.24 -32.20
N GLY A 594 -22.22 6.43 -30.96
CA GLY A 594 -23.64 6.54 -30.68
C GLY A 594 -24.38 5.22 -30.97
N ASP A 595 -25.56 5.35 -31.58
CA ASP A 595 -26.46 4.23 -31.85
C ASP A 595 -25.95 3.36 -33.00
N VAL A 596 -25.54 2.12 -32.70
CA VAL A 596 -25.00 1.16 -33.68
C VAL A 596 -25.97 -0.01 -33.87
N PRO A 597 -26.53 -0.19 -35.08
CA PRO A 597 -27.29 -1.40 -35.44
C PRO A 597 -26.41 -2.65 -35.51
N VAL A 598 -26.84 -3.70 -34.83
CA VAL A 598 -26.17 -5.00 -34.76
C VAL A 598 -27.19 -6.12 -34.98
N VAL A 599 -26.89 -7.01 -35.91
CA VAL A 599 -27.66 -8.23 -36.17
C VAL A 599 -26.80 -9.44 -35.81
N LEU A 600 -27.34 -10.32 -34.97
CA LEU A 600 -26.71 -11.56 -34.52
C LEU A 600 -27.49 -12.77 -35.04
N SER A 601 -26.76 -13.76 -35.54
CA SER A 601 -27.24 -15.13 -35.72
C SER A 601 -26.21 -16.09 -35.14
N ALA A 602 -26.52 -16.76 -34.04
CA ALA A 602 -25.61 -17.68 -33.37
C ALA A 602 -26.24 -19.04 -33.13
N THR A 603 -25.43 -20.10 -33.19
CA THR A 603 -25.85 -21.49 -32.97
C THR A 603 -24.92 -22.17 -31.98
N LYS A 604 -25.48 -22.72 -30.91
CA LYS A 604 -24.78 -23.52 -29.92
C LYS A 604 -24.83 -25.00 -30.32
N ASN A 605 -23.67 -25.64 -30.35
CA ASN A 605 -23.48 -27.05 -30.66
C ASN A 605 -22.65 -27.70 -29.55
N GLY A 606 -23.31 -28.20 -28.50
CA GLY A 606 -22.65 -28.75 -27.31
C GLY A 606 -21.85 -27.69 -26.56
N ASP A 607 -20.55 -27.92 -26.42
CA ASP A 607 -19.59 -26.99 -25.79
C ASP A 607 -19.02 -25.95 -26.76
N ASN A 608 -19.46 -25.96 -28.03
CA ASN A 608 -19.06 -24.99 -29.04
C ASN A 608 -20.22 -24.04 -29.42
N MET A 609 -19.88 -22.86 -29.93
CA MET A 609 -20.84 -21.90 -30.47
C MET A 609 -20.26 -21.22 -31.71
N THR A 610 -21.06 -21.10 -32.76
CA THR A 610 -20.76 -20.28 -33.93
C THR A 610 -21.65 -19.05 -33.95
N ALA A 611 -21.17 -17.93 -34.49
CA ALA A 611 -21.97 -16.72 -34.61
C ALA A 611 -21.57 -15.88 -35.83
N ASP A 612 -22.56 -15.39 -36.55
CA ASP A 612 -22.43 -14.28 -37.51
C ASP A 612 -22.97 -13.01 -36.86
N ILE A 613 -22.18 -11.94 -36.92
CA ILE A 613 -22.49 -10.62 -36.37
C ILE A 613 -22.30 -9.59 -37.48
N ASP A 614 -23.41 -9.04 -37.96
CA ASP A 614 -23.41 -7.92 -38.89
C ASP A 614 -23.52 -6.61 -38.09
N ILE A 615 -22.50 -5.75 -38.21
CA ILE A 615 -22.42 -4.47 -37.50
C ILE A 615 -22.45 -3.35 -38.55
N ASP A 616 -23.52 -2.57 -38.55
CA ASP A 616 -23.71 -1.49 -39.53
C ASP A 616 -23.21 -0.15 -38.95
N MET A 617 -22.03 0.28 -39.40
CA MET A 617 -21.45 1.58 -39.07
C MET A 617 -21.46 2.53 -40.27
N THR A 618 -22.37 2.34 -41.23
CA THR A 618 -22.43 3.14 -42.46
C THR A 618 -22.69 4.61 -42.16
N ASN A 619 -23.54 4.90 -41.17
CA ASN A 619 -23.90 6.27 -40.81
C ASN A 619 -22.81 7.01 -40.02
N THR A 620 -21.85 6.30 -39.42
CA THR A 620 -20.81 6.88 -38.55
C THR A 620 -19.46 6.93 -39.24
N ILE A 621 -18.98 5.81 -39.77
CA ILE A 621 -17.66 5.69 -40.42
C ILE A 621 -17.73 5.15 -41.86
N GLY A 622 -18.93 4.97 -42.42
CA GLY A 622 -19.12 4.57 -43.82
C GLY A 622 -18.75 3.12 -44.12
N GLN A 623 -18.79 2.23 -43.12
CA GLN A 623 -18.38 0.83 -43.27
C GLN A 623 -19.47 -0.14 -42.78
N ILE A 624 -19.61 -1.26 -43.48
CA ILE A 624 -20.34 -2.43 -43.00
C ILE A 624 -19.32 -3.48 -42.59
N ILE A 625 -19.40 -3.91 -41.33
CA ILE A 625 -18.48 -4.86 -40.74
C ILE A 625 -19.21 -6.17 -40.57
N LYS A 626 -18.68 -7.24 -41.16
CA LYS A 626 -19.17 -8.61 -40.95
C LYS A 626 -18.17 -9.35 -40.07
N VAL A 627 -18.69 -10.02 -39.05
CA VAL A 627 -17.86 -10.76 -38.11
C VAL A 627 -18.37 -12.19 -38.03
N SER A 628 -17.47 -13.15 -38.22
CA SER A 628 -17.75 -14.57 -38.08
C SER A 628 -16.93 -15.14 -36.93
N PHE A 629 -17.61 -15.65 -35.92
CA PHE A 629 -17.04 -16.39 -34.81
C PHE A 629 -17.26 -17.88 -35.06
N ALA A 630 -16.23 -18.60 -35.47
CA ALA A 630 -16.33 -20.00 -35.83
C ALA A 630 -14.96 -20.70 -35.74
N PRO A 631 -14.94 -22.03 -35.56
CA PRO A 631 -13.70 -22.79 -35.61
C PRO A 631 -12.91 -22.50 -36.89
N GLU A 632 -11.59 -22.49 -36.81
CA GLU A 632 -10.75 -22.28 -37.99
C GLU A 632 -10.43 -23.60 -38.71
N LEU A 633 -10.50 -23.57 -40.04
CA LEU A 633 -10.00 -24.62 -40.92
C LEU A 633 -8.86 -24.07 -41.78
N VAL A 634 -7.63 -24.49 -41.48
CA VAL A 634 -6.45 -24.11 -42.26
C VAL A 634 -6.25 -25.07 -43.44
N ILE A 635 -6.26 -24.55 -44.67
CA ILE A 635 -6.03 -25.30 -45.90
C ILE A 635 -4.72 -24.83 -46.53
N ASN A 636 -3.62 -25.52 -46.25
CA ASN A 636 -2.26 -25.18 -46.72
C ASN A 636 -1.69 -26.18 -47.75
N GLY A 637 -2.38 -27.29 -48.01
CA GLY A 637 -1.93 -28.38 -48.88
C GLY A 637 -0.91 -29.35 -48.25
N THR A 638 -0.38 -29.05 -47.06
CA THR A 638 0.60 -29.88 -46.35
C THR A 638 0.03 -30.56 -45.09
N THR A 639 -1.17 -30.19 -44.67
CA THR A 639 -1.91 -30.80 -43.56
C THR A 639 -3.04 -31.69 -44.07
N THR A 640 -3.17 -32.91 -43.56
CA THR A 640 -4.33 -33.78 -43.84
C THR A 640 -5.59 -33.14 -43.26
N LEU A 641 -6.65 -33.03 -44.07
CA LEU A 641 -7.92 -32.43 -43.62
C LEU A 641 -8.90 -33.52 -43.16
N GLU A 642 -9.38 -33.38 -41.93
CA GLU A 642 -10.42 -34.22 -41.34
C GLU A 642 -11.49 -33.35 -40.68
N VAL A 643 -12.71 -33.36 -41.23
CA VAL A 643 -13.89 -32.70 -40.67
C VAL A 643 -15.01 -33.74 -40.63
N THR A 644 -15.56 -34.01 -39.43
CA THR A 644 -16.50 -35.13 -39.21
C THR A 644 -17.96 -34.69 -39.12
N GLY A 645 -18.25 -33.45 -38.69
CA GLY A 645 -19.61 -32.95 -38.45
C GLY A 645 -20.10 -31.85 -39.40
N GLY A 646 -19.21 -31.22 -40.16
CA GLY A 646 -19.55 -30.00 -40.94
C GLY A 646 -19.96 -28.82 -40.06
N GLY A 647 -20.44 -27.73 -40.67
CA GLY A 647 -20.89 -26.51 -40.01
C GLY A 647 -20.13 -25.25 -40.47
N LEU A 648 -20.42 -24.11 -39.85
CA LEU A 648 -19.72 -22.85 -40.13
C LEU A 648 -18.26 -22.90 -39.65
N TYR A 649 -17.32 -22.55 -40.52
CA TYR A 649 -15.89 -22.38 -40.19
C TYR A 649 -15.34 -21.08 -40.77
N ASN A 650 -14.33 -20.55 -40.10
CA ASN A 650 -13.41 -19.57 -40.66
C ASN A 650 -12.29 -20.31 -41.40
N VAL A 651 -12.24 -20.19 -42.73
CA VAL A 651 -11.26 -20.90 -43.55
C VAL A 651 -10.08 -20.00 -43.87
N THR A 652 -8.88 -20.49 -43.54
CA THR A 652 -7.60 -19.88 -43.94
C THR A 652 -7.00 -20.70 -45.08
N LEU A 653 -7.25 -20.27 -46.33
CA LEU A 653 -6.74 -20.93 -47.53
C LEU A 653 -5.36 -20.38 -47.90
N SER A 654 -4.31 -21.08 -47.49
CA SER A 654 -2.90 -20.77 -47.74
C SER A 654 -2.21 -21.75 -48.71
N ARG A 655 -2.97 -22.67 -49.30
CA ARG A 655 -2.45 -23.60 -50.31
C ARG A 655 -1.89 -22.84 -51.52
N ASN A 656 -0.65 -23.15 -51.88
CA ASN A 656 -0.03 -22.61 -53.09
C ASN A 656 -0.68 -23.21 -54.35
N PHE A 657 -1.23 -22.34 -55.21
CA PHE A 657 -1.69 -22.69 -56.56
C PHE A 657 -0.72 -22.14 -57.59
N ALA A 658 -0.41 -22.96 -58.62
CA ALA A 658 0.37 -22.50 -59.75
C ALA A 658 -0.47 -21.65 -60.71
N ALA A 659 0.17 -20.84 -61.54
CA ALA A 659 -0.50 -20.30 -62.73
C ALA A 659 -0.95 -21.46 -63.64
N ASN A 660 -1.96 -21.19 -64.46
CA ASN A 660 -2.66 -22.13 -65.32
C ASN A 660 -3.49 -23.18 -64.53
N TRP A 661 -3.57 -24.41 -65.03
CA TRP A 661 -4.43 -25.46 -64.49
C TRP A 661 -3.88 -26.08 -63.21
N ASN A 662 -4.78 -26.33 -62.27
CA ASN A 662 -4.56 -27.06 -61.03
C ASN A 662 -5.72 -28.03 -60.81
N THR A 663 -5.52 -29.06 -59.98
CA THR A 663 -6.61 -29.90 -59.48
C THR A 663 -7.03 -29.45 -58.08
N ILE A 664 -8.34 -29.44 -57.81
CA ILE A 664 -8.89 -28.99 -56.54
C ILE A 664 -10.09 -29.84 -56.10
N CYS A 665 -10.19 -30.08 -54.79
CA CYS A 665 -11.32 -30.71 -54.11
C CYS A 665 -11.42 -30.07 -52.72
N LEU A 666 -12.38 -29.16 -52.53
CA LEU A 666 -12.60 -28.44 -51.28
C LEU A 666 -13.78 -29.04 -50.51
N PRO A 667 -13.78 -29.03 -49.17
CA PRO A 667 -14.87 -29.59 -48.37
C PRO A 667 -16.09 -28.65 -48.27
N PHE A 668 -16.19 -27.61 -49.11
CA PHE A 668 -17.27 -26.63 -49.10
C PHE A 668 -17.64 -26.21 -50.52
N ASP A 669 -18.85 -25.67 -50.66
CA ASP A 669 -19.35 -25.16 -51.93
C ASP A 669 -18.73 -23.76 -52.18
N THR A 670 -18.23 -23.50 -53.38
CA THR A 670 -17.58 -22.21 -53.70
C THR A 670 -17.60 -21.91 -55.21
N THR A 671 -17.05 -20.77 -55.62
CA THR A 671 -16.95 -20.32 -57.01
C THR A 671 -15.50 -20.09 -57.40
N PRO A 672 -15.13 -20.15 -58.69
CA PRO A 672 -13.78 -19.79 -59.13
C PRO A 672 -13.42 -18.35 -58.74
N THR A 673 -14.37 -17.41 -58.85
CA THR A 673 -14.16 -15.99 -58.51
C THR A 673 -13.78 -15.81 -57.04
N THR A 674 -14.43 -16.51 -56.11
CA THR A 674 -14.11 -16.47 -54.67
C THR A 674 -12.66 -16.86 -54.41
N LEU A 675 -12.12 -17.81 -55.18
CA LEU A 675 -10.73 -18.27 -55.04
C LEU A 675 -9.72 -17.43 -55.85
N GLY A 676 -10.18 -16.44 -56.63
CA GLY A 676 -9.33 -15.67 -57.55
C GLY A 676 -8.99 -16.39 -58.86
N ALA A 677 -9.71 -17.45 -59.22
CA ALA A 677 -9.58 -18.18 -60.48
C ALA A 677 -10.50 -17.58 -61.56
N THR A 678 -10.11 -17.72 -62.83
CA THR A 678 -10.93 -17.22 -63.96
C THR A 678 -11.87 -18.27 -64.54
N GLN A 679 -11.59 -19.56 -64.33
CA GLN A 679 -12.47 -20.64 -64.77
C GLN A 679 -12.26 -21.93 -63.99
N VAL A 680 -13.30 -22.76 -63.97
CA VAL A 680 -13.30 -24.12 -63.43
C VAL A 680 -14.02 -25.07 -64.39
N GLN A 681 -13.56 -26.32 -64.48
CA GLN A 681 -14.18 -27.36 -65.31
C GLN A 681 -14.38 -28.67 -64.56
N ALA A 682 -15.54 -29.29 -64.81
CA ALA A 682 -15.92 -30.61 -64.32
C ALA A 682 -15.52 -31.70 -65.32
N PHE A 683 -15.14 -32.87 -64.82
CA PHE A 683 -14.84 -34.05 -65.65
C PHE A 683 -16.17 -34.70 -66.12
N THR A 684 -16.38 -34.82 -67.43
CA THR A 684 -17.71 -35.20 -67.98
C THR A 684 -17.69 -36.41 -68.90
N ALA A 685 -16.54 -36.76 -69.50
CA ALA A 685 -16.41 -37.97 -70.32
C ALA A 685 -14.95 -38.41 -70.47
N CYS A 686 -14.74 -39.68 -70.82
CA CYS A 686 -13.44 -40.21 -71.19
C CYS A 686 -13.57 -41.13 -72.41
N ASP A 687 -12.71 -40.94 -73.41
CA ASP A 687 -12.56 -41.83 -74.56
C ASP A 687 -11.10 -42.31 -74.64
N GLY A 688 -10.88 -43.56 -74.22
CA GLY A 688 -9.56 -44.18 -74.11
C GLY A 688 -8.62 -43.42 -73.18
N THR A 689 -7.73 -42.60 -73.74
CA THR A 689 -6.76 -41.79 -72.98
C THR A 689 -7.06 -40.29 -73.02
N THR A 690 -8.22 -39.89 -73.57
CA THR A 690 -8.64 -38.49 -73.69
C THR A 690 -9.74 -38.16 -72.68
N LEU A 691 -9.44 -37.23 -71.77
CA LEU A 691 -10.33 -36.72 -70.74
C LEU A 691 -11.07 -35.49 -71.26
N THR A 692 -12.40 -35.47 -71.19
CA THR A 692 -13.23 -34.32 -71.56
C THR A 692 -13.68 -33.58 -70.32
N PHE A 693 -13.46 -32.26 -70.31
CA PHE A 693 -13.89 -31.36 -69.26
C PHE A 693 -14.83 -30.28 -69.81
N THR A 694 -15.78 -29.88 -68.99
CA THR A 694 -16.80 -28.86 -69.32
C THR A 694 -16.82 -27.77 -68.26
N LYS A 695 -16.88 -26.50 -68.70
CA LYS A 695 -16.93 -25.34 -67.82
C LYS A 695 -18.16 -25.38 -66.91
N THR A 696 -17.98 -24.97 -65.66
CA THR A 696 -19.05 -24.78 -64.66
C THR A 696 -18.82 -23.46 -63.91
N GLU A 697 -19.85 -22.91 -63.30
CA GLU A 697 -19.80 -21.64 -62.54
C GLU A 697 -19.62 -21.86 -61.04
N SER A 698 -19.88 -23.07 -60.55
CA SER A 698 -19.77 -23.43 -59.14
C SER A 698 -19.03 -24.75 -58.95
N MET A 699 -18.42 -24.89 -57.77
CA MET A 699 -17.77 -26.09 -57.28
C MET A 699 -18.55 -26.59 -56.07
N MET A 700 -18.98 -27.85 -56.12
CA MET A 700 -19.62 -28.51 -54.98
C MET A 700 -18.55 -29.10 -54.05
N ALA A 701 -18.82 -29.04 -52.75
CA ALA A 701 -18.02 -29.67 -51.71
C ALA A 701 -17.70 -31.12 -52.04
N ASN A 702 -16.51 -31.55 -51.64
CA ASN A 702 -15.98 -32.90 -51.82
C ASN A 702 -15.88 -33.37 -53.29
N THR A 703 -16.15 -32.52 -54.27
CA THR A 703 -16.12 -32.89 -55.70
C THR A 703 -14.83 -32.39 -56.35
N PRO A 704 -14.10 -33.24 -57.11
CA PRO A 704 -12.87 -32.84 -57.76
C PRO A 704 -13.11 -32.06 -59.06
N TYR A 705 -12.35 -30.96 -59.26
CA TYR A 705 -12.40 -30.10 -60.43
C TYR A 705 -11.01 -29.76 -60.98
N LEU A 706 -10.95 -29.37 -62.26
CA LEU A 706 -9.83 -28.60 -62.82
C LEU A 706 -10.12 -27.11 -62.66
N ILE A 707 -9.20 -26.36 -62.06
CA ILE A 707 -9.33 -24.91 -61.84
C ILE A 707 -8.16 -24.19 -62.50
N TYR A 708 -8.42 -23.03 -63.11
CA TYR A 708 -7.42 -22.26 -63.85
C TYR A 708 -7.24 -20.87 -63.27
N PHE A 709 -5.98 -20.51 -63.04
CA PHE A 709 -5.56 -19.19 -62.59
C PHE A 709 -4.69 -18.52 -63.65
N GLU A 710 -4.98 -17.28 -64.05
CA GLU A 710 -4.12 -16.56 -65.01
C GLU A 710 -2.70 -16.31 -64.46
N LYS A 711 -2.59 -16.14 -63.14
CA LYS A 711 -1.36 -16.03 -62.36
C LYS A 711 -1.59 -16.68 -61.01
N ALA A 712 -0.54 -17.04 -60.28
CA ALA A 712 -0.68 -17.54 -58.92
C ALA A 712 -1.53 -16.56 -58.07
N PRO A 713 -2.59 -17.03 -57.38
CA PRO A 713 -3.43 -16.17 -56.56
C PRO A 713 -2.66 -15.67 -55.33
N ALA A 714 -3.09 -14.53 -54.78
CA ALA A 714 -2.58 -14.08 -53.49
C ALA A 714 -3.07 -15.02 -52.38
N THR A 715 -2.17 -15.40 -51.49
CA THR A 715 -2.46 -16.27 -50.35
C THR A 715 -1.86 -15.65 -49.08
N PRO A 716 -2.49 -15.81 -47.91
CA PRO A 716 -3.72 -16.57 -47.65
C PRO A 716 -5.00 -15.81 -48.06
N LEU A 717 -6.06 -16.57 -48.36
CA LEU A 717 -7.44 -16.09 -48.51
C LEU A 717 -8.23 -16.48 -47.25
N TYR A 718 -8.95 -15.52 -46.65
CA TYR A 718 -9.80 -15.75 -45.48
C TYR A 718 -11.28 -15.63 -45.83
N ILE A 719 -12.06 -16.67 -45.55
CA ILE A 719 -13.51 -16.71 -45.80
C ILE A 719 -14.25 -17.38 -44.64
N SER A 720 -15.47 -16.93 -44.34
CA SER A 720 -16.40 -17.69 -43.51
C SER A 720 -17.35 -18.48 -44.40
N THR A 721 -17.49 -19.78 -44.18
CA THR A 721 -18.37 -20.62 -44.99
C THR A 721 -18.76 -21.92 -44.30
N GLU A 722 -19.84 -22.53 -44.77
CA GLU A 722 -20.31 -23.84 -44.33
C GLU A 722 -19.45 -24.96 -44.92
N ILE A 723 -18.78 -25.71 -44.05
CA ILE A 723 -17.97 -26.88 -44.37
C ILE A 723 -18.83 -28.14 -44.28
N LYS A 724 -18.66 -29.06 -45.24
CA LYS A 724 -19.20 -30.41 -45.17
C LYS A 724 -18.15 -31.37 -44.64
N ALA A 725 -18.58 -32.49 -44.06
CA ALA A 725 -17.66 -33.54 -43.65
C ALA A 725 -16.74 -33.96 -44.81
N THR A 726 -15.46 -34.18 -44.53
CA THR A 726 -14.41 -34.48 -45.51
C THR A 726 -14.55 -35.89 -46.05
N VAL A 727 -15.47 -36.07 -46.99
CA VAL A 727 -15.77 -37.34 -47.65
C VAL A 727 -15.54 -37.15 -49.15
N PRO A 728 -14.29 -37.22 -49.63
CA PRO A 728 -13.97 -36.87 -51.01
C PRO A 728 -14.67 -37.83 -51.96
N THR A 729 -15.35 -37.27 -52.95
CA THR A 729 -16.06 -38.03 -53.97
C THR A 729 -15.13 -38.37 -55.14
N SER A 730 -15.53 -39.38 -55.92
CA SER A 730 -14.84 -39.80 -57.12
C SER A 730 -15.77 -39.72 -58.32
N VAL A 731 -15.30 -39.19 -59.44
CA VAL A 731 -16.05 -39.07 -60.69
C VAL A 731 -15.42 -40.01 -61.72
N THR A 732 -16.17 -41.02 -62.16
CA THR A 732 -15.68 -42.05 -63.09
C THR A 732 -16.30 -41.91 -64.47
N HIS A 733 -15.47 -41.84 -65.50
CA HIS A 733 -15.91 -41.94 -66.89
C HIS A 733 -14.97 -42.86 -67.66
N GLY A 734 -15.52 -43.82 -68.40
CA GLY A 734 -14.72 -44.82 -69.11
C GLY A 734 -13.83 -45.60 -68.15
N ASN A 735 -12.54 -45.68 -68.46
CA ASN A 735 -11.55 -46.36 -67.63
C ASN A 735 -10.81 -45.44 -66.65
N VAL A 736 -11.19 -44.16 -66.54
CA VAL A 736 -10.51 -43.16 -65.69
C VAL A 736 -11.44 -42.68 -64.58
N THR A 737 -10.89 -42.59 -63.36
CA THR A 737 -11.58 -42.00 -62.20
C THR A 737 -10.83 -40.77 -61.73
N PHE A 738 -11.53 -39.64 -61.58
CA PHE A 738 -11.00 -38.43 -60.96
C PHE A 738 -11.37 -38.42 -59.47
N VAL A 739 -10.37 -38.38 -58.59
CA VAL A 739 -10.51 -38.65 -57.15
C VAL A 739 -10.05 -37.42 -56.36
N GLY A 740 -10.91 -36.90 -55.49
CA GLY A 740 -10.54 -35.88 -54.52
C GLY A 740 -9.60 -36.41 -53.43
N ASN A 741 -8.70 -35.58 -52.92
CA ASN A 741 -7.72 -35.96 -51.91
C ASN A 741 -7.70 -34.97 -50.73
N TYR A 742 -7.82 -35.48 -49.51
CA TYR A 742 -7.60 -34.70 -48.28
C TYR A 742 -6.33 -35.13 -47.52
N GLU A 743 -5.63 -36.17 -47.95
CA GLU A 743 -4.37 -36.60 -47.34
C GLU A 743 -3.23 -35.64 -47.72
N ALA A 744 -2.43 -35.22 -46.74
CA ALA A 744 -1.19 -34.53 -47.01
C ALA A 744 -0.16 -35.46 -47.66
N GLY A 745 0.53 -34.98 -48.68
CA GLY A 745 1.63 -35.71 -49.31
C GLY A 745 1.21 -37.03 -49.96
N LYS A 746 -0.02 -37.10 -50.50
CA LYS A 746 -0.56 -38.28 -51.19
C LYS A 746 0.46 -38.83 -52.17
N ASN A 747 0.84 -40.09 -52.02
CA ASN A 747 1.79 -40.74 -52.93
C ASN A 747 1.18 -40.82 -54.34
N MET A 748 1.86 -40.21 -55.30
CA MET A 748 1.42 -40.13 -56.70
C MET A 748 2.11 -41.16 -57.60
N GLU A 749 2.92 -42.07 -57.06
CA GLU A 749 3.54 -43.13 -57.85
C GLU A 749 2.47 -44.01 -58.52
N GLY A 750 2.44 -43.99 -59.85
CA GLY A 750 1.44 -44.69 -60.65
C GLY A 750 0.08 -43.98 -60.78
N LEU A 751 -0.12 -42.87 -60.09
CA LEU A 751 -1.31 -42.01 -60.20
C LEU A 751 -1.06 -40.85 -61.17
N TYR A 752 -2.12 -40.18 -61.61
CA TYR A 752 -2.01 -39.12 -62.61
C TYR A 752 -2.41 -37.76 -62.01
N GLY A 753 -1.65 -36.71 -62.30
CA GLY A 753 -1.93 -35.34 -61.85
C GLY A 753 -1.48 -34.30 -62.85
N VAL A 754 -1.83 -33.04 -62.61
CA VAL A 754 -1.31 -31.92 -63.41
C VAL A 754 0.17 -31.72 -63.09
N ALA A 755 1.01 -31.76 -64.11
CA ALA A 755 2.45 -31.51 -64.01
C ALA A 755 2.91 -30.65 -65.19
N GLU A 756 3.90 -29.80 -64.94
CA GLU A 756 4.53 -29.00 -65.98
C GLU A 756 5.78 -29.71 -66.52
N LYS A 757 5.94 -29.73 -67.85
CA LYS A 757 7.14 -30.21 -68.53
C LYS A 757 7.46 -29.29 -69.70
N ALA A 758 8.65 -28.71 -69.68
CA ALA A 758 9.14 -27.79 -70.72
C ALA A 758 8.20 -26.58 -70.99
N GLY A 759 7.58 -26.03 -69.94
CA GLY A 759 6.70 -24.87 -70.03
C GLY A 759 5.25 -25.17 -70.44
N GLU A 760 4.88 -26.45 -70.61
CA GLU A 760 3.52 -26.88 -70.92
C GLU A 760 2.98 -27.81 -69.82
N GLN A 761 1.68 -27.70 -69.51
CA GLN A 761 1.02 -28.54 -68.52
C GLN A 761 0.36 -29.77 -69.15
N TYR A 762 0.54 -30.90 -68.49
CA TYR A 762 0.02 -32.21 -68.90
C TYR A 762 -0.61 -32.92 -67.71
N ILE A 763 -1.54 -33.85 -67.98
CA ILE A 763 -1.91 -34.87 -66.98
C ILE A 763 -0.90 -36.02 -67.12
N MET A 764 0.01 -36.13 -66.16
CA MET A 764 1.15 -37.06 -66.22
C MET A 764 1.07 -38.11 -65.13
N ARG A 765 1.55 -39.32 -65.43
CA ARG A 765 1.75 -40.38 -64.44
C ARG A 765 2.90 -40.00 -63.51
N GLY A 766 2.67 -40.00 -62.20
CA GLY A 766 3.66 -39.71 -61.19
C GLY A 766 4.68 -40.84 -61.05
N GLY A 767 5.95 -40.44 -60.92
CA GLY A 767 7.06 -41.34 -60.63
C GLY A 767 7.31 -41.49 -59.14
N LYS A 768 8.26 -42.35 -58.76
CA LYS A 768 8.69 -42.55 -57.38
C LYS A 768 9.02 -41.22 -56.69
N GLY A 769 8.44 -40.99 -55.51
CA GLY A 769 8.64 -39.77 -54.73
C GLY A 769 7.78 -38.58 -55.15
N SER A 770 6.91 -38.72 -56.16
CA SER A 770 5.93 -37.69 -56.49
C SER A 770 4.82 -37.64 -55.44
N THR A 771 4.43 -36.45 -55.01
CA THR A 771 3.39 -36.26 -53.98
C THR A 771 2.37 -35.22 -54.40
N LEU A 772 1.14 -35.36 -53.91
CA LEU A 772 0.06 -34.37 -54.06
C LEU A 772 -0.38 -33.88 -52.68
N GLY A 773 -0.52 -32.56 -52.54
CA GLY A 773 -1.00 -31.94 -51.31
C GLY A 773 -2.48 -32.23 -51.03
N SER A 774 -2.92 -31.99 -49.80
CA SER A 774 -4.33 -32.06 -49.42
C SER A 774 -5.17 -31.03 -50.18
N THR A 775 -6.45 -31.30 -50.35
CA THR A 775 -7.40 -30.63 -51.26
C THR A 775 -7.04 -30.71 -52.75
N GLY A 776 -5.96 -31.40 -53.11
CA GLY A 776 -5.67 -31.76 -54.49
C GLY A 776 -6.67 -32.81 -55.01
N ALA A 777 -6.63 -33.07 -56.30
CA ALA A 777 -7.28 -34.24 -56.87
C ALA A 777 -6.37 -34.93 -57.90
N TYR A 778 -6.55 -36.23 -58.08
CA TYR A 778 -5.73 -37.07 -58.96
C TYR A 778 -6.58 -38.01 -59.78
N PHE A 779 -6.03 -38.57 -60.85
CA PHE A 779 -6.71 -39.56 -61.68
C PHE A 779 -6.12 -40.95 -61.45
N THR A 780 -7.00 -41.96 -61.39
CA THR A 780 -6.65 -43.37 -61.52
C THR A 780 -7.08 -43.87 -62.89
N VAL A 781 -6.32 -44.80 -63.46
CA VAL A 781 -6.62 -45.43 -64.74
C VAL A 781 -6.73 -46.93 -64.52
N SER A 782 -7.85 -47.51 -64.94
CA SER A 782 -8.02 -48.97 -65.00
C SER A 782 -7.59 -49.48 -66.38
N GLY A 783 -6.88 -50.60 -66.42
CA GLY A 783 -6.35 -51.18 -67.67
C GLY A 783 -4.94 -50.70 -68.03
N SER A 784 -4.63 -50.59 -69.33
CA SER A 784 -3.28 -50.28 -69.82
C SER A 784 -2.83 -48.87 -69.43
N GLU A 785 -1.73 -48.79 -68.68
CA GLU A 785 -1.15 -47.52 -68.25
C GLU A 785 -0.46 -46.79 -69.42
N VAL A 786 -0.63 -45.47 -69.45
CA VAL A 786 0.06 -44.56 -70.38
C VAL A 786 0.85 -43.50 -69.61
N ASN A 787 1.87 -42.90 -70.23
CA ASN A 787 2.68 -41.88 -69.53
C ASN A 787 1.94 -40.54 -69.35
N THR A 788 1.03 -40.20 -70.27
CA THR A 788 0.23 -38.97 -70.24
C THR A 788 -1.21 -39.22 -70.68
N LEU A 789 -2.16 -38.51 -70.08
CA LEU A 789 -3.55 -38.43 -70.51
C LEU A 789 -3.76 -37.13 -71.31
N ARG A 790 -4.58 -37.19 -72.36
CA ARG A 790 -4.92 -36.02 -73.21
C ARG A 790 -6.11 -35.30 -72.62
N ILE A 791 -6.17 -33.98 -72.73
CA ILE A 791 -7.31 -33.18 -72.26
C ILE A 791 -8.03 -32.54 -73.45
N ARG A 792 -9.36 -32.64 -73.46
CA ARG A 792 -10.28 -31.89 -74.30
C ARG A 792 -11.03 -30.89 -73.41
N LEU A 793 -10.70 -29.62 -73.55
CA LEU A 793 -11.38 -28.51 -72.88
C LEU A 793 -12.42 -27.96 -73.86
N GLU A 794 -13.66 -27.74 -73.40
CA GLU A 794 -14.73 -27.13 -74.21
C GLU A 794 -15.00 -27.84 -75.56
N GLY A 795 -14.81 -29.16 -75.63
CA GLY A 795 -15.07 -29.94 -76.85
C GLY A 795 -14.02 -29.80 -77.96
N THR A 796 -12.95 -29.01 -77.80
CA THR A 796 -11.86 -28.91 -78.78
C THR A 796 -10.66 -29.79 -78.38
N GLY A 797 -10.31 -30.75 -79.24
CA GLY A 797 -9.19 -31.67 -79.02
C GLY A 797 -7.84 -31.00 -79.29
N THR A 798 -6.85 -31.24 -78.44
CA THR A 798 -5.50 -30.67 -78.52
C THR A 798 -4.48 -31.58 -79.21
N GLY A 799 -4.92 -32.71 -79.80
CA GLY A 799 -4.04 -33.74 -80.35
C GLY A 799 -3.77 -33.65 -81.86
N ILE A 800 -2.58 -34.11 -82.28
CA ILE A 800 -2.13 -34.32 -83.68
C ILE A 800 -3.06 -35.27 -84.49
N SER A 801 -3.99 -35.95 -83.83
CA SER A 801 -4.96 -36.88 -84.43
C SER A 801 -6.25 -36.20 -84.93
N ASP A 802 -6.57 -35.00 -84.43
CA ASP A 802 -7.90 -34.39 -84.56
C ASP A 802 -7.97 -33.38 -85.72
N VAL A 803 -7.32 -33.68 -86.84
CA VAL A 803 -7.58 -32.97 -88.10
C VAL A 803 -8.77 -33.65 -88.76
N GLU A 804 -9.96 -33.05 -88.64
CA GLU A 804 -11.19 -33.54 -89.28
C GLU A 804 -11.07 -33.42 -90.81
N ALA A 805 -10.63 -34.49 -91.47
CA ALA A 805 -10.67 -34.61 -92.92
C ALA A 805 -12.11 -34.89 -93.38
N GLY A 806 -12.71 -33.98 -94.16
CA GLY A 806 -13.88 -34.29 -94.99
C GLY A 806 -15.27 -34.20 -94.34
N LYS A 807 -15.48 -33.44 -93.24
CA LYS A 807 -16.86 -33.16 -92.80
C LYS A 807 -17.64 -32.36 -93.87
N GLY A 808 -18.83 -32.85 -94.23
CA GLY A 808 -19.77 -32.14 -95.11
C GLY A 808 -19.40 -32.08 -96.60
N GLY A 809 -18.46 -32.92 -97.07
CA GLY A 809 -18.07 -32.95 -98.49
C GLY A 809 -17.09 -31.86 -98.92
N GLN A 810 -16.48 -31.12 -97.98
CA GLN A 810 -15.44 -30.14 -98.30
C GLN A 810 -14.14 -30.83 -98.73
N THR A 811 -13.56 -30.31 -99.81
CA THR A 811 -12.27 -30.76 -100.35
C THR A 811 -11.10 -30.03 -99.68
N PHE A 812 -9.98 -30.71 -99.46
CA PHE A 812 -8.76 -30.16 -98.84
C PHE A 812 -7.49 -30.56 -99.60
N ASP A 813 -6.48 -29.70 -99.56
CA ASP A 813 -5.16 -30.02 -100.11
C ASP A 813 -4.30 -30.76 -99.06
N ILE A 814 -3.57 -31.78 -99.52
CA ILE A 814 -2.69 -32.61 -98.69
C ILE A 814 -1.24 -32.36 -99.13
N TYR A 815 -0.36 -32.07 -98.19
CA TYR A 815 1.07 -31.84 -98.44
C TYR A 815 1.93 -32.85 -97.67
N SER A 816 3.11 -33.18 -98.19
CA SER A 816 4.14 -33.91 -97.41
C SER A 816 4.76 -33.00 -96.35
N LEU A 817 5.51 -33.58 -95.41
CA LEU A 817 6.28 -32.83 -94.41
C LEU A 817 7.28 -31.81 -95.00
N ASN A 818 7.69 -32.00 -96.26
CA ASN A 818 8.59 -31.09 -96.97
C ASN A 818 7.83 -29.97 -97.72
N GLY A 819 6.53 -29.82 -97.50
CA GLY A 819 5.71 -28.77 -98.13
C GLY A 819 5.29 -29.07 -99.57
N ILE A 820 5.54 -30.28 -100.08
CA ILE A 820 5.14 -30.67 -101.44
C ILE A 820 3.67 -31.07 -101.43
N LYS A 821 2.84 -30.45 -102.26
CA LYS A 821 1.43 -30.84 -102.42
C LYS A 821 1.37 -32.24 -103.04
N VAL A 822 0.87 -33.22 -102.28
CA VAL A 822 0.74 -34.62 -102.70
C VAL A 822 -0.65 -34.95 -103.24
N ARG A 823 -1.68 -34.20 -102.83
CA ARG A 823 -3.03 -34.31 -103.39
C ARG A 823 -3.73 -32.95 -103.31
N SER A 824 -4.52 -32.59 -104.31
CA SER A 824 -5.32 -31.36 -104.29
C SER A 824 -6.80 -31.69 -104.30
N GLN A 825 -7.59 -30.86 -103.62
CA GLN A 825 -9.04 -31.02 -103.48
C GLN A 825 -9.48 -32.44 -103.10
N ALA A 826 -8.74 -33.09 -102.19
CA ALA A 826 -9.04 -34.42 -101.70
C ALA A 826 -10.28 -34.38 -100.78
N THR A 827 -11.11 -35.41 -100.85
CA THR A 827 -12.21 -35.64 -99.89
C THR A 827 -11.88 -36.71 -98.85
N THR A 828 -10.80 -37.49 -99.08
CA THR A 828 -10.29 -38.55 -98.19
C THR A 828 -8.76 -38.64 -98.26
N THR A 829 -8.16 -39.17 -97.20
CA THR A 829 -6.74 -39.54 -97.12
C THR A 829 -6.47 -40.97 -97.60
N ASP A 830 -7.51 -41.73 -97.96
CA ASP A 830 -7.40 -43.11 -98.43
C ASP A 830 -6.54 -43.23 -99.70
N GLY A 831 -5.70 -44.27 -99.72
CA GLY A 831 -4.76 -44.57 -100.81
C GLY A 831 -3.43 -43.80 -100.75
N LEU A 832 -3.22 -42.92 -99.76
CA LEU A 832 -1.89 -42.38 -99.48
C LEU A 832 -1.01 -43.43 -98.78
N PRO A 833 0.30 -43.47 -99.06
CA PRO A 833 1.24 -44.25 -98.28
C PRO A 833 1.18 -43.91 -96.79
N LYS A 834 1.48 -44.89 -95.93
CA LYS A 834 1.60 -44.65 -94.48
C LYS A 834 2.67 -43.60 -94.21
N GLY A 835 2.31 -42.55 -93.47
CA GLY A 835 3.20 -41.41 -93.27
C GLY A 835 2.52 -40.20 -92.64
N ILE A 836 3.30 -39.15 -92.39
CA ILE A 836 2.82 -37.88 -91.84
C ILE A 836 2.66 -36.86 -92.97
N TYR A 837 1.47 -36.26 -93.03
CA TYR A 837 1.07 -35.26 -94.01
C TYR A 837 0.62 -33.97 -93.32
N LEU A 838 0.54 -32.88 -94.08
CA LEU A 838 -0.04 -31.62 -93.66
C LEU A 838 -1.39 -31.45 -94.35
N ILE A 839 -2.45 -31.30 -93.58
CA ILE A 839 -3.82 -31.04 -94.04
C ILE A 839 -4.32 -29.82 -93.29
N ASN A 840 -4.78 -28.79 -94.01
CA ASN A 840 -5.22 -27.51 -93.42
C ASN A 840 -4.19 -26.89 -92.46
N GLY A 841 -2.90 -26.98 -92.80
CA GLY A 841 -1.81 -26.44 -91.99
C GLY A 841 -1.45 -27.25 -90.73
N LYS A 842 -2.12 -28.38 -90.48
CA LYS A 842 -1.88 -29.25 -89.31
C LYS A 842 -1.32 -30.61 -89.74
N LYS A 843 -0.44 -31.19 -88.91
CA LYS A 843 0.10 -32.54 -89.13
C LYS A 843 -1.01 -33.58 -88.94
N HIS A 844 -1.14 -34.51 -89.87
CA HIS A 844 -2.08 -35.62 -89.88
C HIS A 844 -1.35 -36.93 -90.22
N ILE A 845 -1.68 -38.02 -89.53
CA ILE A 845 -1.02 -39.32 -89.72
C ILE A 845 -1.92 -40.25 -90.53
N VAL A 846 -1.46 -40.68 -91.69
CA VAL A 846 -2.07 -41.77 -92.46
C VAL A 846 -1.46 -43.08 -91.99
N LYS A 847 -2.29 -43.97 -91.44
CA LYS A 847 -1.87 -45.19 -90.73
C LYS A 847 -1.80 -46.44 -91.59
#